data_AF-A0A496LJC3-F1
#
_entry.id   AF-A0A496LJC3-F1
#
_cell.length_a   1.000
_cell.length_b   1.000
_cell.length_c   1.000
_cell.angle_alpha   90.00
_cell.angle_beta   90.00
_cell.angle_gamma   90.00
#
_symmetry.space_group_name_H-M   'P 1'
#
loop_
_entity.id
_entity.type
_entity.pdbx_description
1 polymer ?
#
loop_
_entity_poly.entity_id
_entity_poly.type
_entity_poly.pdbx_seq_one_letter_code
_entity_poly.pdbx_strand_id
1 'polypeptide(L)'
;MMRSLWAGVTGLQAHQIAMDVEGNNIANVNTVGYKYNRANFDDLIYQTSRIATAPQNQHGGVNNMEVGLGTQINSTTRIFKQGSLQTTDKQTDIALQGDGFFMVSPDGGKTTYYTRNGDFSRDSEGNFVDNGGNIVQGWMRDEVTGEIDPTRPLSDIKIPTGLTVPARATTNIALKGNLDSGNDVGNKKIPIYQLDQYHNWVDTNKDGIKTDTERHEENNIGENRFYVNRQGEQRMTERGADLGVLFNNAGDAYNLRTGQGIWVSYADAKTRAMDVGARNDGTFAAPKNLNVNLNGESIVATVNSVSELATAINQRYSKTGVEASVINGNQLVLTNRNNLGTTAASRNIKMTVNSGDTIGGDFVDTKVITAYQYTYNKTRVSALHTYDDAMAREVTTTEDLREAMQKDARLFTNYEGRNVDNPNGALKAGRELTTAATAVTTALPSDTALATAVTNANNATTALAADPGNTSLRTAYNTAITALNTAMDTAVTANPTNAALASAVATAKKAIASFTDTVDATNSKTALDAAKTARDTAKAALDADPTNAAKQAAFNAAQAAYDTAKNAYDAAYAKAFKNYNKNDGVEITVNEHGQFQVKNPSGDAFNSDDGDATNATGGGTTNNADTGMDDHNINLAITGLTNAANNVTENVKFTASMAPLSGSLSSGDAARVTDSLNMAAHSSSTDIYDSLGTKHNVKMDFVKRGYTENGGTEWTMVIQVAEPNQISTTEPKNVITGYVRFNPDGSLATYSPASITFGAQNGSSIGQHIELKFGTTQTTDGLTSTDNNSSTSDISQDGYASGELHGLRIDGAGTLIGSFTNGRSLGLAQVGVAKFANNQGLAGEGGNLFSRTANSGDPIIGAAQTAGRGKISASSLEMSNVDLSRSLTQLIVVQRGFQANSKTITTSDEMLNTLLQLK
;
A
#
# COMPACT_ATOMS: atom_id res chain seq x y z
N MET A 1 -57.96 52.54 -76.77
CA MET A 1 -57.03 51.91 -77.73
C MET A 1 -55.57 52.15 -77.35
N MET A 2 -55.07 53.38 -77.20
CA MET A 2 -53.69 53.57 -76.67
C MET A 2 -53.49 53.02 -75.24
N ARG A 3 -54.52 52.98 -74.39
CA ARG A 3 -54.43 52.47 -73.01
C ARG A 3 -54.20 50.95 -72.92
N SER A 4 -54.78 50.16 -73.82
CA SER A 4 -54.57 48.69 -73.86
C SER A 4 -53.16 48.34 -74.34
N LEU A 5 -52.57 49.17 -75.21
CA LEU A 5 -51.17 49.06 -75.62
C LEU A 5 -50.23 49.23 -74.43
N TRP A 6 -50.42 50.28 -73.62
CA TRP A 6 -49.60 50.51 -72.41
C TRP A 6 -49.80 49.43 -71.33
N ALA A 7 -51.02 48.94 -71.12
CA ALA A 7 -51.27 47.80 -70.23
C ALA A 7 -50.59 46.51 -70.72
N GLY A 8 -50.57 46.27 -72.03
CA GLY A 8 -49.85 45.14 -72.64
C GLY A 8 -48.32 45.26 -72.53
N VAL A 9 -47.76 46.46 -72.76
CA VAL A 9 -46.31 46.72 -72.64
C VAL A 9 -45.82 46.55 -71.20
N THR A 10 -46.56 47.08 -70.22
CA THR A 10 -46.22 46.95 -68.79
C THR A 10 -46.27 45.48 -68.34
N GLY A 11 -47.27 44.72 -68.77
CA GLY A 11 -47.33 43.27 -68.53
C GLY A 11 -46.20 42.48 -69.22
N LEU A 12 -45.76 42.90 -70.41
CA LEU A 12 -44.63 42.27 -71.12
C LEU A 12 -43.30 42.52 -70.38
N GLN A 13 -43.06 43.75 -69.92
CA GLN A 13 -41.89 44.10 -69.12
C GLN A 13 -41.89 43.37 -67.76
N ALA A 14 -43.04 43.29 -67.09
CA ALA A 14 -43.16 42.57 -65.82
C ALA A 14 -42.87 41.07 -65.99
N HIS A 15 -43.37 40.43 -67.05
CA HIS A 15 -43.03 39.05 -67.34
C HIS A 15 -41.55 38.87 -67.75
N GLN A 16 -40.92 39.83 -68.44
CA GLN A 16 -39.47 39.75 -68.72
C GLN A 16 -38.66 39.70 -67.43
N ILE A 17 -38.93 40.59 -66.49
CA ILE A 17 -38.24 40.60 -65.17
C ILE A 17 -38.49 39.30 -64.42
N ALA A 18 -39.72 38.76 -64.48
CA ALA A 18 -40.03 37.47 -63.87
C ALA A 18 -39.29 36.30 -64.56
N MET A 19 -39.08 36.34 -65.88
CA MET A 19 -38.24 35.36 -66.59
C MET A 19 -36.79 35.44 -66.13
N ASP A 20 -36.25 36.65 -65.96
CA ASP A 20 -34.86 36.84 -65.53
C ASP A 20 -34.64 36.26 -64.13
N VAL A 21 -35.61 36.45 -63.22
CA VAL A 21 -35.58 35.87 -61.87
C VAL A 21 -35.63 34.34 -61.90
N GLU A 22 -36.55 33.73 -62.66
CA GLU A 22 -36.63 32.27 -62.76
C GLU A 22 -35.45 31.65 -63.52
N GLY A 23 -34.94 32.34 -64.55
CA GLY A 23 -33.72 31.95 -65.26
C GLY A 23 -32.52 31.91 -64.34
N ASN A 24 -32.38 32.91 -63.46
CA ASN A 24 -31.31 32.94 -62.46
C ASN A 24 -31.45 31.83 -61.39
N ASN A 25 -32.68 31.50 -60.98
CA ASN A 25 -32.93 30.37 -60.07
C ASN A 25 -32.46 29.05 -60.69
N ILE A 26 -32.83 28.79 -61.95
CA ILE A 26 -32.44 27.57 -62.68
C ILE A 26 -30.93 27.51 -62.87
N ALA A 27 -30.29 28.63 -63.22
CA ALA A 27 -28.84 28.70 -63.44
C ALA A 27 -28.05 28.31 -62.18
N ASN A 28 -28.58 28.59 -60.99
CA ASN A 28 -27.92 28.35 -59.70
C ASN A 28 -28.49 27.14 -58.93
N VAL A 29 -29.11 26.18 -59.62
CA VAL A 29 -29.71 24.99 -58.97
C VAL A 29 -28.67 24.11 -58.26
N ASN A 30 -27.42 24.06 -58.75
CA ASN A 30 -26.34 23.28 -58.12
C ASN A 30 -25.45 24.13 -57.20
N THR A 31 -25.71 25.43 -57.09
CA THR A 31 -24.91 26.34 -56.28
C THR A 31 -25.20 26.11 -54.80
N VAL A 32 -24.17 25.74 -54.03
CA VAL A 32 -24.26 25.48 -52.59
C VAL A 32 -24.73 26.72 -51.84
N GLY A 33 -25.72 26.58 -50.96
CA GLY A 33 -26.28 27.65 -50.14
C GLY A 33 -27.20 28.62 -50.86
N TYR A 34 -27.46 28.43 -52.17
CA TYR A 34 -28.30 29.33 -52.95
C TYR A 34 -29.76 29.32 -52.49
N LYS A 35 -30.37 30.51 -52.48
CA LYS A 35 -31.77 30.73 -52.09
C LYS A 35 -32.53 31.37 -53.24
N TYR A 36 -33.55 30.68 -53.74
CA TYR A 36 -34.32 31.14 -54.89
C TYR A 36 -35.09 32.44 -54.59
N ASN A 37 -35.26 33.25 -55.63
CA ASN A 37 -36.05 34.48 -55.60
C ASN A 37 -37.38 34.28 -56.33
N ARG A 38 -38.43 35.00 -55.93
CA ARG A 38 -39.71 35.05 -56.62
C ARG A 38 -40.06 36.50 -56.94
N ALA A 39 -40.50 36.76 -58.17
CA ALA A 39 -41.09 38.04 -58.57
C ALA A 39 -42.56 38.13 -58.11
N ASN A 40 -42.94 39.23 -57.46
CA ASN A 40 -44.31 39.50 -57.04
C ASN A 40 -44.92 40.59 -57.95
N PHE A 41 -46.10 40.28 -58.52
CA PHE A 41 -46.83 41.17 -59.41
C PHE A 41 -47.84 42.00 -58.62
N ASP A 42 -47.93 43.28 -58.97
CA ASP A 42 -48.98 44.20 -58.50
C ASP A 42 -49.68 44.84 -59.71
N ASP A 43 -50.94 45.23 -59.52
CA ASP A 43 -51.66 46.05 -60.49
C ASP A 43 -51.18 47.50 -60.46
N LEU A 44 -51.31 48.19 -61.60
CA LEU A 44 -51.10 49.62 -61.69
C LEU A 44 -52.38 50.38 -61.31
N ILE A 45 -52.23 51.64 -60.88
CA ILE A 45 -53.33 52.50 -60.44
C ILE A 45 -54.51 52.46 -61.44
N TYR A 46 -55.71 52.25 -60.91
CA TYR A 46 -56.94 52.26 -61.69
C TYR A 46 -57.37 53.69 -62.03
N GLN A 47 -57.83 53.91 -63.26
CA GLN A 47 -58.45 55.17 -63.64
C GLN A 47 -59.97 55.09 -63.42
N THR A 48 -60.47 55.84 -62.46
CA THR A 48 -61.90 55.99 -62.17
C THR A 48 -62.56 56.92 -63.19
N SER A 49 -63.37 56.36 -64.08
CA SER A 49 -64.13 57.14 -65.08
C SER A 49 -65.52 57.53 -64.58
N ARG A 50 -66.10 56.78 -63.62
CA ARG A 50 -67.35 57.11 -62.92
C ARG A 50 -67.29 56.61 -61.48
N ILE A 51 -67.73 57.44 -60.54
CA ILE A 51 -67.84 57.08 -59.12
C ILE A 51 -69.17 56.34 -58.92
N ALA A 52 -69.19 55.33 -58.05
CA ALA A 52 -70.42 54.61 -57.72
C ALA A 52 -71.44 55.56 -57.07
N THR A 53 -72.72 55.46 -57.46
CA THR A 53 -73.79 56.29 -56.88
C THR A 53 -74.91 55.44 -56.30
N ALA A 54 -75.49 55.88 -55.19
CA ALA A 54 -76.65 55.26 -54.57
C ALA A 54 -77.93 55.43 -55.42
N PRO A 55 -78.97 54.58 -55.23
CA PRO A 55 -80.24 54.70 -55.97
C PRO A 55 -80.98 56.00 -55.64
N GLN A 56 -81.49 56.72 -56.65
CA GLN A 56 -82.34 57.91 -56.48
C GLN A 56 -83.43 57.99 -57.57
N ASN A 57 -84.62 58.51 -57.21
CA ASN A 57 -85.75 58.83 -58.10
C ASN A 57 -86.09 57.74 -59.15
N GLN A 58 -86.35 56.52 -58.67
CA GLN A 58 -86.74 55.36 -59.50
C GLN A 58 -85.65 54.87 -60.48
N HIS A 59 -84.38 55.26 -60.29
CA HIS A 59 -83.22 54.62 -60.92
C HIS A 59 -82.34 53.92 -59.86
N GLY A 60 -81.87 52.71 -60.21
CA GLY A 60 -80.99 51.90 -59.37
C GLY A 60 -79.60 52.51 -59.23
N GLY A 61 -78.86 52.12 -58.18
CA GLY A 61 -77.46 52.53 -58.02
C GLY A 61 -76.60 52.00 -59.17
N VAL A 62 -75.60 52.77 -59.58
CA VAL A 62 -74.64 52.36 -60.62
C VAL A 62 -73.27 52.08 -59.99
N ASN A 63 -72.63 51.01 -60.43
CA ASN A 63 -71.28 50.65 -59.99
C ASN A 63 -70.26 51.69 -60.48
N ASN A 64 -69.12 51.77 -59.78
CA ASN A 64 -67.96 52.51 -60.25
C ASN A 64 -67.48 51.92 -61.59
N MET A 65 -67.03 52.80 -62.48
CA MET A 65 -66.42 52.39 -63.74
C MET A 65 -64.93 52.67 -63.66
N GLU A 66 -64.15 51.61 -63.47
CA GLU A 66 -62.70 51.66 -63.32
C GLU A 66 -62.03 50.88 -64.45
N VAL A 67 -60.92 51.41 -64.95
CA VAL A 67 -60.09 50.75 -65.95
C VAL A 67 -58.68 50.65 -65.40
N GLY A 68 -58.18 49.42 -65.24
CA GLY A 68 -56.80 49.15 -64.82
C GLY A 68 -55.80 49.53 -65.91
N LEU A 69 -54.66 50.10 -65.51
CA LEU A 69 -53.63 50.61 -66.42
C LEU A 69 -52.50 49.61 -66.72
N GLY A 70 -52.58 48.38 -66.19
CA GLY A 70 -51.61 47.31 -66.41
C GLY A 70 -51.09 46.71 -65.11
N THR A 71 -49.90 46.13 -65.15
CA THR A 71 -49.24 45.44 -64.03
C THR A 71 -47.77 45.80 -63.95
N GLN A 72 -47.18 45.76 -62.76
CA GLN A 72 -45.74 45.95 -62.54
C GLN A 72 -45.18 44.92 -61.55
N ILE A 73 -43.85 44.80 -61.48
CA ILE A 73 -43.20 44.04 -60.40
C ILE A 73 -43.05 44.97 -59.19
N ASN A 74 -43.67 44.60 -58.07
CA ASN A 74 -43.53 45.31 -56.81
C ASN A 74 -42.17 45.00 -56.16
N SER A 75 -41.86 43.71 -56.02
CA SER A 75 -40.64 43.26 -55.37
C SER A 75 -40.20 41.88 -55.83
N THR A 76 -38.91 41.60 -55.67
CA THR A 76 -38.36 40.25 -55.70
C THR A 76 -38.09 39.80 -54.28
N THR A 77 -38.81 38.78 -53.81
CA THR A 77 -38.62 38.22 -52.47
C THR A 77 -37.78 36.97 -52.55
N ARG A 78 -36.70 36.90 -51.77
CA ARG A 78 -35.93 35.67 -51.56
C ARG A 78 -36.75 34.70 -50.72
N ILE A 79 -36.44 33.41 -50.75
CA ILE A 79 -37.09 32.42 -49.89
C ILE A 79 -36.03 31.60 -49.17
N PHE A 80 -35.93 31.77 -47.85
CA PHE A 80 -34.95 31.08 -47.00
C PHE A 80 -35.46 29.72 -46.48
N LYS A 81 -35.98 28.88 -47.39
CA LYS A 81 -36.24 27.47 -47.05
C LYS A 81 -34.91 26.70 -47.00
N GLN A 82 -34.78 25.74 -46.07
CA GLN A 82 -33.64 24.83 -46.00
C GLN A 82 -33.52 24.03 -47.31
N GLY A 83 -32.30 23.92 -47.85
CA GLY A 83 -31.98 23.02 -48.96
C GLY A 83 -31.70 21.59 -48.49
N SER A 84 -31.51 20.65 -49.42
CA SER A 84 -31.04 19.31 -49.07
C SER A 84 -29.59 19.37 -48.56
N LEU A 85 -29.25 18.52 -47.60
CA LEU A 85 -27.88 18.37 -47.13
C LEU A 85 -27.19 17.26 -47.93
N GLN A 86 -25.97 17.53 -48.39
CA GLN A 86 -25.13 16.55 -49.06
C GLN A 86 -23.85 16.35 -48.24
N THR A 87 -23.52 15.11 -47.91
CA THR A 87 -22.28 14.76 -47.21
C THR A 87 -21.08 14.92 -48.15
N THR A 88 -19.96 15.40 -47.61
CA THR A 88 -18.68 15.57 -48.33
C THR A 88 -17.57 14.84 -47.58
N ASP A 89 -16.45 14.58 -48.27
CA ASP A 89 -15.26 13.96 -47.65
C ASP A 89 -14.41 14.98 -46.87
N LYS A 90 -14.65 16.28 -47.05
CA LYS A 90 -13.89 17.37 -46.45
C LYS A 90 -14.46 17.73 -45.09
N GLN A 91 -13.69 17.43 -44.05
CA GLN A 91 -14.08 17.59 -42.64
C GLN A 91 -14.37 19.04 -42.21
N THR A 92 -13.89 20.02 -42.98
CA THR A 92 -14.10 21.45 -42.74
C THR A 92 -15.36 21.99 -43.40
N ASP A 93 -16.02 21.22 -44.26
CA ASP A 93 -17.29 21.60 -44.85
C ASP A 93 -18.39 21.48 -43.82
N ILE A 94 -19.16 22.56 -43.67
CA ILE A 94 -20.25 22.61 -42.71
C ILE A 94 -21.53 23.14 -43.33
N ALA A 95 -22.65 22.58 -42.88
CA ALA A 95 -23.98 23.04 -43.29
C ALA A 95 -24.77 23.48 -42.08
N LEU A 96 -25.45 24.61 -42.19
CA LEU A 96 -26.33 25.09 -41.12
C LEU A 96 -27.74 24.53 -41.34
N GLN A 97 -28.20 23.70 -40.40
CA GLN A 97 -29.55 23.17 -40.37
C GLN A 97 -30.43 24.05 -39.47
N GLY A 98 -31.39 24.73 -40.07
CA GLY A 98 -32.29 25.66 -39.38
C GLY A 98 -32.00 27.11 -39.71
N ASP A 99 -32.33 28.02 -38.78
CA ASP A 99 -32.23 29.47 -39.01
C ASP A 99 -30.88 30.04 -38.59
N GLY A 100 -30.38 31.03 -39.32
CA GLY A 100 -29.07 31.66 -39.12
C GLY A 100 -28.17 31.65 -40.36
N PHE A 101 -26.96 32.18 -40.21
CA PHE A 101 -25.96 32.36 -41.26
C PHE A 101 -24.56 32.26 -40.67
N PHE A 102 -23.61 31.75 -41.46
CA PHE A 102 -22.19 31.90 -41.16
C PHE A 102 -21.77 33.34 -41.40
N MET A 103 -20.81 33.82 -40.62
CA MET A 103 -20.28 35.17 -40.70
C MET A 103 -18.88 35.13 -41.30
N VAL A 104 -18.65 35.93 -42.34
CA VAL A 104 -17.35 36.07 -42.99
C VAL A 104 -16.99 37.54 -43.16
N SER A 105 -15.71 37.87 -43.17
CA SER A 105 -15.23 39.24 -43.33
C SER A 105 -13.98 39.28 -44.21
N PRO A 106 -13.88 40.26 -45.13
CA PRO A 106 -12.66 40.49 -45.90
C PRO A 106 -11.62 41.36 -45.18
N ASP A 107 -11.98 42.02 -44.07
CA ASP A 107 -11.19 43.12 -43.48
C ASP A 107 -11.04 43.03 -41.94
N GLY A 108 -11.06 41.82 -41.39
CA GLY A 108 -10.84 41.57 -39.96
C GLY A 108 -12.03 41.96 -39.08
N GLY A 109 -13.25 41.88 -39.62
CA GLY A 109 -14.50 42.07 -38.87
C GLY A 109 -15.11 43.48 -38.96
N LYS A 110 -14.54 44.41 -39.74
CA LYS A 110 -15.12 45.77 -39.90
C LYS A 110 -16.33 45.74 -40.84
N THR A 111 -16.23 44.98 -41.91
CA THR A 111 -17.34 44.65 -42.81
C THR A 111 -17.63 43.15 -42.67
N THR A 112 -18.87 42.83 -42.32
CA THR A 112 -19.29 41.44 -42.14
C THR A 112 -20.34 41.09 -43.18
N TYR A 113 -20.07 40.03 -43.91
CA TYR A 113 -21.02 39.36 -44.79
C TYR A 113 -21.53 38.08 -44.15
N TYR A 114 -22.70 37.66 -44.61
CA TYR A 114 -23.39 36.49 -44.10
C TYR A 114 -23.58 35.50 -45.23
N THR A 115 -23.37 34.21 -44.97
CA THR A 115 -23.53 33.17 -45.99
C THR A 115 -24.17 31.90 -45.44
N ARG A 116 -24.81 31.16 -46.34
CA ARG A 116 -25.26 29.77 -46.11
C ARG A 116 -24.29 28.75 -46.70
N ASN A 117 -23.34 29.19 -47.51
CA ASN A 117 -22.30 28.32 -48.03
C ASN A 117 -21.26 28.09 -46.93
N GLY A 118 -21.05 26.84 -46.55
CA GLY A 118 -20.03 26.46 -45.58
C GLY A 118 -18.93 25.59 -46.15
N ASP A 119 -18.65 25.74 -47.45
CA ASP A 119 -17.42 25.26 -48.07
C ASP A 119 -16.24 26.12 -47.60
N PHE A 120 -15.73 25.80 -46.41
CA PHE A 120 -14.63 26.50 -45.78
C PHE A 120 -13.35 25.68 -45.89
N SER A 121 -12.25 26.37 -46.17
CA SER A 121 -10.92 25.78 -46.26
C SER A 121 -9.93 26.61 -45.46
N ARG A 122 -8.76 26.03 -45.18
CA ARG A 122 -7.69 26.73 -44.50
C ARG A 122 -6.67 27.17 -45.53
N ASP A 123 -6.32 28.46 -45.52
CA ASP A 123 -5.29 29.01 -46.40
C ASP A 123 -3.87 28.70 -45.88
N SER A 124 -2.85 29.13 -46.63
CA SER A 124 -1.43 28.93 -46.24
C SER A 124 -1.01 29.72 -45.01
N GLU A 125 -1.67 30.84 -44.72
CA GLU A 125 -1.41 31.68 -43.53
C GLU A 125 -2.15 31.17 -42.29
N GLY A 126 -3.02 30.16 -42.48
CA GLY A 126 -3.81 29.54 -41.44
C GLY A 126 -5.20 30.14 -41.24
N ASN A 127 -5.61 31.13 -42.02
CA ASN A 127 -6.94 31.70 -41.91
C ASN A 127 -7.98 30.69 -42.43
N PHE A 128 -9.11 30.60 -41.75
CA PHE A 128 -10.23 29.77 -42.17
C PHE A 128 -11.12 30.60 -43.10
N VAL A 129 -11.08 30.29 -44.39
CA VAL A 129 -11.64 31.12 -45.47
C VAL A 129 -12.72 30.40 -46.26
N ASP A 130 -13.64 31.19 -46.83
CA ASP A 130 -14.52 30.72 -47.90
C ASP A 130 -13.78 30.73 -49.27
N ASN A 131 -14.44 30.23 -50.32
CA ASN A 131 -13.89 30.24 -51.69
C ASN A 131 -13.70 31.67 -52.26
N GLY A 132 -14.29 32.70 -51.65
CA GLY A 132 -14.11 34.10 -52.01
C GLY A 132 -12.92 34.76 -51.32
N GLY A 133 -12.24 34.06 -50.41
CA GLY A 133 -11.13 34.59 -49.62
C GLY A 133 -11.57 35.39 -48.38
N ASN A 134 -12.86 35.38 -48.04
CA ASN A 134 -13.34 36.01 -46.80
C ASN A 134 -13.05 35.09 -45.61
N ILE A 135 -12.59 35.65 -44.51
CA ILE A 135 -12.24 34.90 -43.30
C ILE A 135 -13.48 34.69 -42.44
N VAL A 136 -13.73 33.45 -42.04
CA VAL A 136 -14.82 33.07 -41.14
C VAL A 136 -14.59 33.68 -39.76
N GLN A 137 -15.65 34.31 -39.24
CA GLN A 137 -15.63 34.96 -37.94
C GLN A 137 -16.06 34.00 -36.83
N GLY A 138 -15.44 34.15 -35.66
CA GLY A 138 -15.78 33.37 -34.48
C GLY A 138 -14.94 33.73 -33.27
N TRP A 139 -14.80 32.78 -32.37
CA TRP A 139 -14.03 32.92 -31.14
C TRP A 139 -12.88 31.93 -31.15
N MET A 140 -11.66 32.45 -31.02
CA MET A 140 -10.47 31.63 -30.85
C MET A 140 -10.37 31.14 -29.40
N ARG A 141 -9.77 29.96 -29.21
CA ARG A 141 -9.39 29.45 -27.90
C ARG A 141 -8.38 30.41 -27.26
N ASP A 142 -8.59 30.76 -26.00
CA ASP A 142 -7.63 31.53 -25.23
C ASP A 142 -6.43 30.62 -24.87
N GLU A 143 -5.20 31.09 -25.13
CA GLU A 143 -3.99 30.31 -24.89
C GLU A 143 -3.71 30.09 -23.39
N VAL A 144 -4.18 31.00 -22.53
CA VAL A 144 -3.89 30.98 -21.09
C VAL A 144 -4.94 30.17 -20.34
N THR A 145 -6.23 30.44 -20.57
CA THR A 145 -7.31 29.72 -19.88
C THR A 145 -7.63 28.39 -20.54
N GLY A 146 -7.30 28.25 -21.83
CA GLY A 146 -7.56 27.03 -22.60
C GLY A 146 -9.02 26.84 -23.01
N GLU A 147 -9.89 27.82 -22.72
CA GLU A 147 -11.33 27.82 -22.99
C GLU A 147 -11.66 28.71 -24.20
N ILE A 148 -12.81 28.45 -24.83
CA ILE A 148 -13.38 29.30 -25.88
C ILE A 148 -14.51 30.10 -25.25
N ASP A 149 -14.41 31.43 -25.26
CA ASP A 149 -15.42 32.33 -24.68
C ASP A 149 -16.27 32.99 -25.78
N PRO A 150 -17.51 32.51 -26.03
CA PRO A 150 -18.40 33.05 -27.04
C PRO A 150 -19.05 34.39 -26.66
N THR A 151 -18.74 34.96 -25.50
CA THR A 151 -19.21 36.29 -25.07
C THR A 151 -18.27 37.42 -25.48
N ARG A 152 -17.04 37.10 -25.89
CA ARG A 152 -16.05 38.08 -26.38
C ARG A 152 -16.46 38.65 -27.74
N PRO A 153 -15.92 39.80 -28.16
CA PRO A 153 -16.07 40.29 -29.53
C PRO A 153 -15.58 39.24 -30.54
N LEU A 154 -16.22 39.19 -31.71
CA LEU A 154 -15.82 38.30 -32.79
C LEU A 154 -14.41 38.66 -33.29
N SER A 155 -13.70 37.62 -33.73
CA SER A 155 -12.39 37.71 -34.36
C SER A 155 -12.29 36.74 -35.54
N ASP A 156 -11.32 36.98 -36.42
CA ASP A 156 -10.95 36.06 -37.49
C ASP A 156 -10.55 34.69 -36.92
N ILE A 157 -11.11 33.61 -37.46
CA ILE A 157 -10.66 32.27 -37.13
C ILE A 157 -9.35 32.00 -37.87
N LYS A 158 -8.25 31.94 -37.10
CA LYS A 158 -6.91 31.68 -37.60
C LYS A 158 -6.27 30.50 -36.88
N ILE A 159 -6.01 29.43 -37.63
CA ILE A 159 -5.28 28.25 -37.17
C ILE A 159 -3.91 28.23 -37.89
N PRO A 160 -2.80 28.62 -37.25
CA PRO A 160 -1.47 28.65 -37.88
C PRO A 160 -0.95 27.27 -38.31
N THR A 161 -0.37 27.17 -39.51
CA THR A 161 0.25 25.92 -40.00
C THR A 161 1.43 25.56 -39.10
N GLY A 162 1.53 24.31 -38.68
CA GLY A 162 2.50 23.88 -37.66
C GLY A 162 2.15 24.29 -36.23
N LEU A 163 0.87 24.54 -35.90
CA LEU A 163 0.45 24.78 -34.52
C LEU A 163 0.92 23.62 -33.62
N THR A 164 1.79 23.94 -32.67
CA THR A 164 2.26 23.01 -31.65
C THR A 164 1.56 23.28 -30.34
N VAL A 165 1.17 22.23 -29.64
CA VAL A 165 0.80 22.33 -28.22
C VAL A 165 2.02 22.01 -27.37
N PRO A 166 2.39 22.89 -26.41
CA PRO A 166 3.49 22.60 -25.51
C PRO A 166 3.17 21.37 -24.66
N ALA A 167 4.22 20.71 -24.17
CA ALA A 167 4.05 19.65 -23.19
C ALA A 167 3.35 20.20 -21.94
N ARG A 168 2.50 19.38 -21.33
CA ARG A 168 1.89 19.68 -20.04
C ARG A 168 2.40 18.68 -19.03
N ALA A 169 3.09 19.20 -18.02
CA ALA A 169 3.52 18.42 -16.87
C ALA A 169 2.29 17.85 -16.14
N THR A 170 2.40 16.61 -15.65
CA THR A 170 1.37 15.96 -14.83
C THR A 170 1.16 16.75 -13.53
N THR A 171 -0.10 17.04 -13.19
CA THR A 171 -0.48 17.71 -11.94
C THR A 171 -1.21 16.79 -10.98
N ASN A 172 -1.80 15.70 -11.48
CA ASN A 172 -2.47 14.72 -10.65
C ASN A 172 -2.34 13.29 -11.19
N ILE A 173 -2.38 12.33 -10.27
CA ILE A 173 -2.50 10.90 -10.55
C ILE A 173 -3.76 10.40 -9.84
N ALA A 174 -4.70 9.83 -10.57
CA ALA A 174 -5.86 9.17 -10.01
C ALA A 174 -5.69 7.65 -10.07
N LEU A 175 -5.96 6.97 -8.94
CA LEU A 175 -5.89 5.52 -8.82
C LEU A 175 -7.21 4.98 -8.27
N LYS A 176 -7.76 3.99 -8.96
CA LYS A 176 -8.93 3.24 -8.53
C LYS A 176 -8.61 1.75 -8.53
N GLY A 177 -9.02 1.07 -7.47
CA GLY A 177 -8.70 -0.35 -7.32
C GLY A 177 -9.13 -0.87 -5.97
N ASN A 178 -8.94 -2.17 -5.80
CA ASN A 178 -9.21 -2.86 -4.54
C ASN A 178 -7.91 -3.38 -3.95
N LEU A 179 -7.76 -3.26 -2.64
CA LEU A 179 -6.71 -3.90 -1.83
C LEU A 179 -7.33 -5.01 -0.98
N ASP A 180 -6.76 -6.20 -1.04
CA ASP A 180 -7.34 -7.40 -0.46
C ASP A 180 -7.30 -7.41 1.07
N SER A 181 -8.45 -7.27 1.72
CA SER A 181 -8.59 -7.36 3.17
C SER A 181 -8.85 -8.78 3.68
N GLY A 182 -9.04 -9.72 2.76
CA GLY A 182 -9.47 -11.09 2.97
C GLY A 182 -8.48 -12.03 3.64
N ASN A 183 -8.87 -13.31 3.64
CA ASN A 183 -8.11 -14.41 4.23
C ASN A 183 -7.30 -15.22 3.21
N ASP A 184 -7.43 -14.93 1.90
CA ASP A 184 -6.63 -15.54 0.85
C ASP A 184 -6.23 -14.46 -0.17
N VAL A 185 -4.94 -14.28 -0.34
CA VAL A 185 -4.36 -13.29 -1.27
C VAL A 185 -3.75 -13.94 -2.51
N GLY A 186 -3.77 -15.27 -2.61
CA GLY A 186 -3.16 -16.04 -3.68
C GLY A 186 -1.70 -15.63 -3.94
N ASN A 187 -1.44 -15.10 -5.14
CA ASN A 187 -0.10 -14.65 -5.56
C ASN A 187 0.16 -13.15 -5.29
N LYS A 188 -0.81 -12.40 -4.75
CA LYS A 188 -0.68 -10.96 -4.45
C LYS A 188 -0.05 -10.75 -3.08
N LYS A 189 1.20 -11.17 -2.95
CA LYS A 189 1.95 -11.16 -1.70
C LYS A 189 3.43 -10.89 -1.91
N ILE A 190 4.09 -10.43 -0.86
CA ILE A 190 5.55 -10.33 -0.76
C ILE A 190 6.01 -11.04 0.52
N PRO A 191 7.25 -11.55 0.57
CA PRO A 191 7.83 -12.01 1.81
C PRO A 191 7.86 -10.93 2.88
N ILE A 192 7.84 -11.31 4.15
CA ILE A 192 8.09 -10.38 5.27
C ILE A 192 9.48 -9.73 5.13
N TYR A 193 9.66 -8.56 5.73
CA TYR A 193 10.92 -7.82 5.67
C TYR A 193 12.05 -8.59 6.37
N GLN A 194 13.28 -8.37 5.89
CA GLN A 194 14.48 -8.89 6.53
C GLN A 194 14.64 -8.26 7.92
N LEU A 195 15.14 -9.05 8.86
CA LEU A 195 15.47 -8.65 10.21
C LEU A 195 16.82 -9.26 10.57
N ASP A 196 17.72 -8.44 11.10
CA ASP A 196 18.98 -8.93 11.61
C ASP A 196 18.84 -9.54 13.02
N GLN A 197 19.96 -9.80 13.70
CA GLN A 197 19.95 -10.45 15.01
C GLN A 197 19.81 -9.46 16.18
N TYR A 198 19.92 -8.16 15.93
CA TYR A 198 20.10 -7.12 16.94
C TYR A 198 18.83 -6.30 17.15
N HIS A 199 18.20 -6.46 18.30
CA HIS A 199 17.00 -5.70 18.62
C HIS A 199 17.27 -4.21 18.85
N ASN A 200 16.61 -3.32 18.11
CA ASN A 200 16.76 -1.86 18.09
C ASN A 200 18.06 -1.32 17.47
N TRP A 201 18.77 -2.14 16.70
CA TRP A 201 20.03 -1.76 16.06
C TRP A 201 20.15 -2.41 14.69
N VAL A 202 20.89 -1.77 13.78
CA VAL A 202 21.20 -2.34 12.47
C VAL A 202 22.68 -2.23 12.20
N ASP A 203 23.37 -3.37 12.19
CA ASP A 203 24.80 -3.44 11.91
C ASP A 203 25.07 -3.11 10.44
N THR A 204 25.43 -1.85 10.18
CA THR A 204 25.49 -1.31 8.81
C THR A 204 26.87 -1.56 8.19
N ASN A 205 27.93 -1.60 9.01
CA ASN A 205 29.31 -1.81 8.59
C ASN A 205 29.76 -3.27 8.69
N LYS A 206 28.95 -4.15 9.32
CA LYS A 206 29.20 -5.58 9.54
C LYS A 206 30.43 -5.85 10.40
N ASP A 207 30.73 -4.98 11.34
CA ASP A 207 31.83 -5.17 12.29
C ASP A 207 31.37 -5.78 13.62
N GLY A 208 30.05 -5.98 13.82
CA GLY A 208 29.46 -6.54 15.03
C GLY A 208 29.45 -5.57 16.22
N ILE A 209 29.88 -4.31 16.04
CA ILE A 209 29.97 -3.29 17.08
C ILE A 209 28.78 -2.34 16.95
N LYS A 210 28.04 -2.14 18.04
CA LYS A 210 26.88 -1.25 18.07
C LYS A 210 27.31 0.19 18.35
N THR A 211 27.12 1.09 17.39
CA THR A 211 27.37 2.53 17.57
C THR A 211 26.06 3.32 17.53
N ASP A 212 25.93 4.43 18.26
CA ASP A 212 24.68 5.24 18.29
C ASP A 212 24.15 5.62 16.90
N THR A 213 25.00 5.68 15.88
CA THR A 213 24.63 5.91 14.47
C THR A 213 23.88 4.75 13.81
N GLU A 214 23.94 3.56 14.40
CA GLU A 214 23.32 2.31 13.94
C GLU A 214 22.04 1.97 14.70
N ARG A 215 21.65 2.81 15.66
CA ARG A 215 20.38 2.63 16.37
C ARG A 215 19.21 2.75 15.40
N HIS A 216 18.27 1.83 15.51
CA HIS A 216 17.11 1.73 14.62
C HIS A 216 16.03 0.90 15.28
N GLU A 217 14.86 1.45 15.55
CA GLU A 217 13.75 0.67 16.09
C GLU A 217 12.93 0.06 14.94
N GLU A 218 13.07 -1.24 14.71
CA GLU A 218 12.43 -1.99 13.59
C GLU A 218 10.89 -1.92 13.67
N ASN A 219 10.43 -1.69 14.88
CA ASN A 219 9.04 -1.58 15.27
C ASN A 219 8.50 -0.15 15.11
N ASN A 220 9.34 0.85 14.89
CA ASN A 220 8.94 2.23 14.68
C ASN A 220 8.56 2.49 13.21
N ILE A 221 7.34 2.95 13.00
CA ILE A 221 6.76 3.16 11.65
C ILE A 221 7.41 4.34 10.92
N GLY A 222 7.95 5.29 11.69
CA GLY A 222 8.63 6.49 11.18
C GLY A 222 10.08 6.26 10.81
N GLU A 223 10.68 5.14 11.25
CA GLU A 223 12.07 4.79 10.97
C GLU A 223 12.10 3.74 9.85
N ASN A 224 12.09 4.19 8.60
CA ASN A 224 12.14 3.31 7.44
C ASN A 224 13.55 3.26 6.87
N ARG A 225 14.09 2.04 6.71
CA ARG A 225 15.35 1.80 6.00
C ARG A 225 15.10 1.08 4.69
N PHE A 226 15.97 1.37 3.73
CA PHE A 226 15.90 0.84 2.38
C PHE A 226 17.24 0.25 1.96
N TYR A 227 17.19 -0.80 1.15
CA TYR A 227 18.32 -1.29 0.39
C TYR A 227 17.95 -1.37 -1.09
N VAL A 228 18.96 -1.24 -1.95
CA VAL A 228 18.79 -1.40 -3.39
C VAL A 228 18.93 -2.88 -3.74
N ASN A 229 17.87 -3.46 -4.32
CA ASN A 229 17.92 -4.84 -4.79
C ASN A 229 18.70 -4.96 -6.12
N ARG A 230 18.92 -6.20 -6.60
CA ARG A 230 19.61 -6.44 -7.88
C ARG A 230 18.95 -5.82 -9.12
N GLN A 231 17.68 -5.41 -9.01
CA GLN A 231 16.91 -4.76 -10.07
C GLN A 231 16.98 -3.23 -9.99
N GLY A 232 17.73 -2.66 -9.03
CA GLY A 232 17.80 -1.22 -8.82
C GLY A 232 16.58 -0.64 -8.09
N GLU A 233 15.70 -1.47 -7.55
CA GLU A 233 14.54 -1.02 -6.79
C GLU A 233 14.89 -0.88 -5.31
N GLN A 234 14.33 0.15 -4.69
CA GLN A 234 14.45 0.36 -3.26
C GLN A 234 13.45 -0.55 -2.54
N ARG A 235 13.95 -1.41 -1.65
CA ARG A 235 13.16 -2.35 -0.86
C ARG A 235 13.32 -2.03 0.62
N MET A 236 12.21 -2.06 1.35
CA MET A 236 12.24 -1.87 2.80
C MET A 236 12.92 -3.07 3.47
N THR A 237 13.68 -2.79 4.53
CA THR A 237 14.36 -3.77 5.37
C THR A 237 14.30 -3.34 6.83
N GLU A 238 14.60 -4.25 7.75
CA GLU A 238 14.68 -3.98 9.18
C GLU A 238 13.36 -3.42 9.72
N ARG A 239 12.26 -4.10 9.39
CA ARG A 239 10.91 -3.68 9.77
C ARG A 239 10.08 -4.84 10.30
N GLY A 240 9.58 -4.70 11.53
CA GLY A 240 8.65 -5.63 12.14
C GLY A 240 7.30 -5.63 11.42
N ALA A 241 6.82 -6.81 11.04
CA ALA A 241 5.48 -7.02 10.52
C ALA A 241 4.56 -7.58 11.61
N ASP A 242 3.30 -7.15 11.66
CA ASP A 242 2.32 -7.68 12.61
C ASP A 242 1.97 -9.14 12.25
N LEU A 243 2.18 -10.06 13.20
CA LEU A 243 1.92 -11.49 13.04
C LEU A 243 0.44 -11.79 12.72
N GLY A 244 -0.47 -10.92 13.15
CA GLY A 244 -1.91 -11.06 12.95
C GLY A 244 -2.38 -10.94 11.50
N VAL A 245 -1.60 -10.28 10.63
CA VAL A 245 -1.94 -10.06 9.21
C VAL A 245 -1.05 -10.83 8.24
N LEU A 246 -0.30 -11.82 8.72
CA LEU A 246 0.58 -12.61 7.89
C LEU A 246 -0.14 -13.79 7.21
N PHE A 247 0.47 -14.22 6.12
CA PHE A 247 0.02 -15.28 5.23
C PHE A 247 1.11 -16.34 5.09
N ASN A 248 0.68 -17.57 4.82
CA ASN A 248 1.58 -18.66 4.45
C ASN A 248 2.06 -18.52 2.99
N ASN A 249 2.94 -19.41 2.57
CA ASN A 249 3.45 -19.44 1.19
C ASN A 249 2.38 -19.76 0.14
N ALA A 250 1.24 -20.38 0.51
CA ALA A 250 0.11 -20.61 -0.39
C ALA A 250 -0.74 -19.34 -0.61
N GLY A 251 -0.69 -18.39 0.32
CA GLY A 251 -1.50 -17.16 0.29
C GLY A 251 -2.65 -17.17 1.28
N ASP A 252 -2.78 -18.20 2.12
CA ASP A 252 -3.77 -18.26 3.19
C ASP A 252 -3.32 -17.47 4.42
N ALA A 253 -4.23 -16.69 5.00
CA ALA A 253 -3.99 -15.99 6.25
C ALA A 253 -3.82 -16.98 7.41
N TYR A 254 -2.90 -16.67 8.32
CA TYR A 254 -2.82 -17.36 9.61
C TYR A 254 -4.01 -17.01 10.49
N ASN A 255 -4.51 -15.77 10.42
CA ASN A 255 -5.60 -15.27 11.25
C ASN A 255 -5.34 -15.51 12.76
N LEU A 256 -4.12 -15.16 13.20
CA LEU A 256 -3.72 -15.29 14.59
C LEU A 256 -4.56 -14.37 15.48
N ARG A 257 -5.12 -14.95 16.54
CA ARG A 257 -5.89 -14.22 17.56
C ARG A 257 -5.12 -14.13 18.87
N THR A 258 -5.42 -13.12 19.67
CA THR A 258 -4.78 -12.91 20.97
C THR A 258 -4.81 -14.21 21.79
N GLY A 259 -3.65 -14.60 22.32
CA GLY A 259 -3.44 -15.82 23.10
C GLY A 259 -3.10 -17.07 22.28
N GLN A 260 -3.32 -17.09 20.97
CA GLN A 260 -2.86 -18.19 20.11
C GLN A 260 -1.36 -18.07 19.84
N GLY A 261 -0.72 -19.19 19.51
CA GLY A 261 0.68 -19.21 19.12
C GLY A 261 1.27 -20.61 19.13
N ILE A 262 2.53 -20.72 19.53
CA ILE A 262 3.32 -21.96 19.43
C ILE A 262 4.09 -22.23 20.73
N TRP A 263 4.43 -23.50 20.91
CA TRP A 263 5.52 -23.91 21.78
C TRP A 263 6.80 -24.02 20.97
N VAL A 264 7.88 -23.45 21.49
CA VAL A 264 9.23 -23.67 20.96
C VAL A 264 10.08 -24.28 22.05
N SER A 265 10.61 -25.47 21.79
CA SER A 265 11.65 -26.11 22.58
C SER A 265 13.01 -25.86 21.94
N TYR A 266 14.02 -25.50 22.73
CA TYR A 266 15.39 -25.28 22.27
C TYR A 266 16.32 -26.48 22.56
N ALA A 267 15.93 -27.32 23.51
CA ALA A 267 16.61 -28.57 23.81
C ALA A 267 15.62 -29.61 24.35
N ASP A 268 16.00 -30.88 24.34
CA ASP A 268 15.25 -31.89 25.08
C ASP A 268 15.38 -31.58 26.58
N ALA A 269 14.26 -31.49 27.30
CA ALA A 269 14.33 -31.38 28.75
C ALA A 269 14.86 -32.71 29.29
N LYS A 270 16.05 -32.71 29.87
CA LYS A 270 16.72 -33.93 30.34
C LYS A 270 17.30 -33.71 31.71
N THR A 271 17.15 -34.68 32.62
CA THR A 271 17.86 -34.64 33.90
C THR A 271 19.25 -35.25 33.75
N ARG A 272 20.19 -34.83 34.59
CA ARG A 272 21.42 -35.62 34.79
C ARG A 272 21.08 -36.99 35.40
N ALA A 273 22.04 -37.91 35.33
CA ALA A 273 21.95 -39.21 35.99
C ALA A 273 21.62 -39.04 37.48
N MET A 274 20.45 -39.49 37.90
CA MET A 274 20.01 -39.42 39.30
C MET A 274 20.39 -40.71 40.01
N ASP A 275 21.13 -40.58 41.10
CA ASP A 275 21.29 -41.68 42.06
C ASP A 275 20.04 -41.76 42.95
N VAL A 276 19.29 -42.85 42.78
CA VAL A 276 18.05 -43.12 43.52
C VAL A 276 18.26 -44.08 44.70
N GLY A 277 19.51 -44.35 45.09
CA GLY A 277 19.85 -45.23 46.20
C GLY A 277 19.68 -46.73 45.90
N ALA A 278 19.79 -47.11 44.63
CA ALA A 278 19.76 -48.50 44.19
C ALA A 278 21.15 -49.15 44.23
N ARG A 279 21.17 -50.47 44.49
CA ARG A 279 22.39 -51.28 44.40
C ARG A 279 22.84 -51.40 42.94
N ASN A 280 24.07 -51.87 42.72
CA ASN A 280 24.62 -52.06 41.37
C ASN A 280 23.83 -53.05 40.49
N ASP A 281 22.98 -53.90 41.09
CA ASP A 281 22.05 -54.79 40.39
C ASP A 281 20.70 -54.13 40.02
N GLY A 282 20.54 -52.84 40.32
CA GLY A 282 19.33 -52.06 40.06
C GLY A 282 18.20 -52.26 41.07
N THR A 283 18.41 -53.04 42.13
CA THR A 283 17.41 -53.30 43.17
C THR A 283 17.55 -52.35 44.37
N PHE A 284 16.43 -52.07 45.03
CA PHE A 284 16.44 -51.33 46.30
C PHE A 284 16.64 -52.29 47.48
N ALA A 285 17.28 -51.79 48.55
CA ALA A 285 17.49 -52.58 49.77
C ALA A 285 16.18 -53.00 50.47
N ALA A 286 15.13 -52.20 50.29
CA ALA A 286 13.75 -52.47 50.71
C ALA A 286 12.81 -51.79 49.70
N PRO A 287 11.53 -52.23 49.58
CA PRO A 287 10.56 -51.58 48.72
C PRO A 287 10.46 -50.09 49.02
N LYS A 288 10.42 -49.27 47.97
CA LYS A 288 10.29 -47.82 48.06
C LYS A 288 8.92 -47.39 47.54
N ASN A 289 8.32 -46.41 48.20
CA ASN A 289 7.13 -45.71 47.75
C ASN A 289 7.52 -44.52 46.87
N LEU A 290 7.01 -44.54 45.64
CA LEU A 290 6.96 -43.40 44.72
C LEU A 290 5.67 -42.63 45.01
N ASN A 291 5.79 -41.34 45.29
CA ASN A 291 4.66 -40.42 45.39
C ASN A 291 5.07 -39.04 44.85
N VAL A 292 4.82 -38.81 43.56
CA VAL A 292 5.21 -37.58 42.88
C VAL A 292 4.06 -36.97 42.08
N ASN A 293 4.17 -35.68 41.82
CA ASN A 293 3.44 -34.98 40.77
C ASN A 293 4.41 -34.66 39.64
N LEU A 294 4.19 -35.23 38.46
CA LEU A 294 5.01 -35.00 37.27
C LEU A 294 4.16 -34.31 36.20
N ASN A 295 4.51 -33.06 35.88
CA ASN A 295 3.80 -32.20 34.94
C ASN A 295 2.27 -32.12 35.18
N GLY A 296 1.83 -32.16 36.44
CA GLY A 296 0.42 -32.12 36.82
C GLY A 296 -0.25 -33.49 37.01
N GLU A 297 0.42 -34.60 36.63
CA GLU A 297 -0.08 -35.96 36.82
C GLU A 297 0.50 -36.59 38.09
N SER A 298 -0.37 -37.11 38.95
CA SER A 298 0.05 -37.82 40.16
C SER A 298 0.44 -39.27 39.85
N ILE A 299 1.62 -39.66 40.31
CA ILE A 299 2.17 -41.01 40.16
C ILE A 299 2.44 -41.57 41.55
N VAL A 300 1.69 -42.61 41.91
CA VAL A 300 1.81 -43.32 43.18
C VAL A 300 2.04 -44.80 42.90
N ALA A 301 3.14 -45.35 43.39
CA ALA A 301 3.49 -46.75 43.20
C ALA A 301 4.42 -47.24 44.32
N THR A 302 4.48 -48.55 44.54
CA THR A 302 5.53 -49.19 45.35
C THR A 302 6.45 -49.96 44.41
N VAL A 303 7.75 -49.75 44.52
CA VAL A 303 8.77 -50.22 43.58
C VAL A 303 9.92 -50.91 44.30
N ASN A 304 10.41 -52.01 43.73
CA ASN A 304 11.52 -52.83 44.26
C ASN A 304 12.83 -52.61 43.50
N SER A 305 12.77 -52.02 42.31
CA SER A 305 13.93 -51.74 41.46
C SER A 305 13.78 -50.41 40.72
N VAL A 306 14.90 -49.89 40.21
CA VAL A 306 14.91 -48.69 39.36
C VAL A 306 14.16 -48.92 38.05
N SER A 307 14.14 -50.16 37.56
CA SER A 307 13.36 -50.52 36.36
C SER A 307 11.85 -50.45 36.61
N GLU A 308 11.39 -50.89 37.78
CA GLU A 308 9.98 -50.73 38.18
C GLU A 308 9.61 -49.26 38.37
N LEU A 309 10.53 -48.47 38.93
CA LEU A 309 10.40 -47.01 39.04
C LEU A 309 10.26 -46.34 37.66
N ALA A 310 11.15 -46.64 36.72
CA ALA A 310 11.08 -46.11 35.36
C ALA A 310 9.77 -46.53 34.66
N THR A 311 9.34 -47.78 34.85
CA THR A 311 8.08 -48.29 34.29
C THR A 311 6.86 -47.53 34.85
N ALA A 312 6.82 -47.29 36.16
CA ALA A 312 5.72 -46.55 36.80
C ALA A 312 5.60 -45.12 36.27
N ILE A 313 6.73 -44.46 35.99
CA ILE A 313 6.75 -43.12 35.37
C ILE A 313 6.28 -43.20 33.92
N ASN A 314 6.80 -44.15 33.14
CA ASN A 314 6.49 -44.29 31.71
C ASN A 314 5.01 -44.62 31.42
N GLN A 315 4.27 -45.20 32.38
CA GLN A 315 2.82 -45.39 32.25
C GLN A 315 2.03 -44.09 32.07
N ARG A 316 2.62 -42.93 32.42
CA ARG A 316 2.00 -41.61 32.24
C ARG A 316 2.55 -40.83 31.03
N TYR A 317 3.44 -41.40 30.23
CA TYR A 317 4.11 -40.75 29.10
C TYR A 317 3.14 -40.05 28.14
N SER A 318 2.01 -40.68 27.80
CA SER A 318 1.01 -40.12 26.88
C SER A 318 0.38 -38.80 27.33
N LYS A 319 0.52 -38.46 28.63
CA LYS A 319 0.03 -37.21 29.21
C LYS A 319 1.16 -36.26 29.58
N THR A 320 2.25 -36.79 30.15
CA THR A 320 3.36 -35.97 30.67
C THR A 320 4.41 -35.65 29.61
N GLY A 321 4.53 -36.47 28.56
CA GLY A 321 5.63 -36.42 27.58
C GLY A 321 6.99 -36.86 28.14
N VAL A 322 7.07 -37.24 29.42
CA VAL A 322 8.33 -37.56 30.10
C VAL A 322 8.59 -39.06 30.03
N GLU A 323 9.72 -39.43 29.45
CA GLU A 323 10.27 -40.78 29.40
C GLU A 323 11.34 -40.96 30.49
N ALA A 324 11.25 -42.04 31.24
CA ALA A 324 12.22 -42.46 32.24
C ALA A 324 13.04 -43.63 31.71
N SER A 325 14.37 -43.50 31.74
CA SER A 325 15.32 -44.55 31.36
C SER A 325 16.27 -44.88 32.51
N VAL A 326 16.69 -46.14 32.56
CA VAL A 326 17.72 -46.61 33.51
C VAL A 326 19.07 -46.60 32.79
N ILE A 327 20.05 -45.90 33.37
CA ILE A 327 21.42 -45.84 32.89
C ILE A 327 22.37 -46.42 33.94
N ASN A 328 23.53 -46.93 33.50
CA ASN A 328 24.54 -47.55 34.37
C ASN A 328 24.02 -48.67 35.30
N GLY A 329 22.84 -49.23 35.02
CA GLY A 329 22.19 -50.30 35.78
C GLY A 329 21.44 -49.86 37.05
N ASN A 330 21.76 -48.70 37.64
CA ASN A 330 21.22 -48.26 38.92
C ASN A 330 20.81 -46.77 39.00
N GLN A 331 20.97 -46.01 37.92
CA GLN A 331 20.65 -44.58 37.86
C GLN A 331 19.44 -44.30 36.96
N LEU A 332 18.70 -43.24 37.28
CA LEU A 332 17.50 -42.82 36.56
C LEU A 332 17.77 -41.54 35.77
N VAL A 333 17.31 -41.47 34.52
CA VAL A 333 17.28 -40.24 33.70
C VAL A 333 15.87 -40.03 33.19
N LEU A 334 15.35 -38.82 33.41
CA LEU A 334 14.10 -38.36 32.80
C LEU A 334 14.44 -37.55 31.55
N THR A 335 13.68 -37.76 30.47
CA THR A 335 13.84 -37.04 29.20
C THR A 335 12.46 -36.72 28.64
N ASN A 336 12.24 -35.46 28.26
CA ASN A 336 11.08 -35.02 27.49
C ASN A 336 11.58 -34.29 26.25
N ARG A 337 11.26 -34.83 25.07
CA ARG A 337 11.62 -34.23 23.78
C ARG A 337 10.75 -33.04 23.39
N ASN A 338 9.74 -32.71 24.20
CA ASN A 338 8.83 -31.59 24.02
C ASN A 338 8.09 -31.57 22.67
N ASN A 339 7.98 -32.71 22.01
CA ASN A 339 7.38 -32.86 20.68
C ASN A 339 5.99 -33.55 20.70
N LEU A 340 5.50 -33.93 21.88
CA LEU A 340 4.23 -34.62 22.06
C LEU A 340 3.14 -33.67 22.55
N GLY A 341 1.94 -33.70 21.97
CA GLY A 341 0.80 -32.88 22.44
C GLY A 341 0.97 -31.38 22.19
N THR A 342 0.12 -30.57 22.83
CA THR A 342 0.02 -29.10 22.62
C THR A 342 -0.19 -28.30 23.92
N THR A 343 -0.15 -28.99 25.08
CA THR A 343 -0.47 -28.41 26.40
C THR A 343 0.76 -28.36 27.30
N ALA A 344 0.71 -27.50 28.32
CA ALA A 344 1.80 -27.35 29.31
C ALA A 344 2.10 -28.62 30.14
N ALA A 345 1.19 -29.60 30.19
CA ALA A 345 1.39 -30.88 30.85
C ALA A 345 2.33 -31.82 30.07
N SER A 346 2.39 -31.66 28.76
CA SER A 346 3.26 -32.44 27.87
C SER A 346 4.64 -31.81 27.62
N ARG A 347 4.93 -30.70 28.31
CA ARG A 347 6.13 -29.87 28.09
C ARG A 347 7.01 -29.87 29.32
N ASN A 348 8.32 -29.83 29.09
CA ASN A 348 9.37 -29.71 30.10
C ASN A 348 9.36 -30.90 31.08
N ILE A 349 10.23 -30.83 32.09
CA ILE A 349 10.19 -31.74 33.25
C ILE A 349 9.97 -30.89 34.49
N LYS A 350 8.80 -31.04 35.10
CA LYS A 350 8.40 -30.41 36.37
C LYS A 350 7.94 -31.51 37.31
N MET A 351 8.81 -31.90 38.23
CA MET A 351 8.55 -32.93 39.22
C MET A 351 8.52 -32.32 40.61
N THR A 352 7.45 -32.59 41.35
CA THR A 352 7.32 -32.30 42.77
C THR A 352 7.17 -33.61 43.52
N VAL A 353 8.00 -33.82 44.54
CA VAL A 353 8.01 -34.99 45.41
C VAL A 353 7.09 -34.72 46.59
N ASN A 354 6.05 -35.54 46.75
CA ASN A 354 5.05 -35.35 47.78
C ASN A 354 5.48 -35.95 49.13
N SER A 355 4.82 -35.55 50.20
CA SER A 355 5.01 -36.17 51.51
C SER A 355 4.68 -37.67 51.46
N GLY A 356 5.58 -38.51 51.99
CA GLY A 356 5.46 -39.96 51.99
C GLY A 356 6.19 -40.69 50.85
N ASP A 357 6.81 -39.97 49.91
CA ASP A 357 7.82 -40.56 49.01
C ASP A 357 9.03 -41.07 49.79
N THR A 358 9.63 -42.17 49.35
CA THR A 358 10.79 -42.79 50.01
C THR A 358 11.92 -43.16 49.06
N ILE A 359 11.86 -42.77 47.77
CA ILE A 359 12.90 -43.07 46.78
C ILE A 359 14.24 -42.49 47.28
N GLY A 360 14.26 -41.17 47.53
CA GLY A 360 15.39 -40.45 48.13
C GLY A 360 16.58 -40.27 47.18
N GLY A 361 17.74 -39.87 47.76
CA GLY A 361 18.95 -39.57 47.01
C GLY A 361 18.82 -38.29 46.19
N ASP A 362 19.13 -38.36 44.90
CA ASP A 362 18.99 -37.26 43.95
C ASP A 362 17.56 -37.09 43.41
N PHE A 363 16.63 -37.97 43.79
CA PHE A 363 15.23 -37.92 43.39
C PHE A 363 14.46 -36.89 44.25
N VAL A 364 14.60 -35.62 43.88
CA VAL A 364 14.02 -34.46 44.57
C VAL A 364 13.23 -33.59 43.60
N ASP A 365 12.56 -32.55 44.11
CA ASP A 365 11.89 -31.53 43.29
C ASP A 365 12.81 -31.05 42.16
N THR A 366 12.35 -31.19 40.93
CA THR A 366 13.17 -30.97 39.73
C THR A 366 12.41 -30.16 38.70
N LYS A 367 13.04 -29.06 38.24
CA LYS A 367 12.51 -28.18 37.19
C LYS A 367 13.54 -28.01 36.08
N VAL A 368 13.31 -28.67 34.94
CA VAL A 368 14.11 -28.53 33.71
C VAL A 368 13.20 -27.93 32.64
N ILE A 369 13.38 -26.65 32.35
CA ILE A 369 12.63 -25.93 31.32
C ILE A 369 13.53 -25.73 30.12
N THR A 370 13.06 -26.20 28.97
CA THR A 370 13.71 -26.01 27.67
C THR A 370 12.72 -25.59 26.58
N ALA A 371 11.42 -25.54 26.90
CA ALA A 371 10.35 -25.11 26.02
C ALA A 371 9.49 -24.00 26.63
N TYR A 372 9.15 -23.01 25.79
CA TYR A 372 8.39 -21.81 26.16
C TYR A 372 7.19 -21.58 25.25
N GLN A 373 6.19 -20.88 25.77
CA GLN A 373 4.99 -20.46 25.04
C GLN A 373 5.24 -19.10 24.41
N TYR A 374 5.02 -18.97 23.11
CA TYR A 374 4.99 -17.70 22.40
C TYR A 374 3.56 -17.44 21.97
N THR A 375 2.95 -16.38 22.50
CA THR A 375 1.55 -16.06 22.29
C THR A 375 1.40 -14.71 21.63
N TYR A 376 0.60 -14.64 20.58
CA TYR A 376 0.29 -13.39 19.90
C TYR A 376 -0.56 -12.48 20.80
N ASN A 377 -0.22 -11.19 20.84
CA ASN A 377 -1.03 -10.13 21.43
C ASN A 377 -1.19 -9.00 20.42
N LYS A 378 -2.44 -8.59 20.16
CA LYS A 378 -2.76 -7.48 19.25
C LYS A 378 -2.21 -6.14 19.75
N THR A 379 -2.17 -5.96 21.07
CA THR A 379 -1.59 -4.76 21.68
C THR A 379 -0.11 -5.02 21.89
N ARG A 380 0.73 -4.07 21.48
CA ARG A 380 2.17 -4.16 21.69
C ARG A 380 2.53 -4.34 23.15
N VAL A 381 3.35 -5.34 23.40
CA VAL A 381 3.88 -5.72 24.70
C VAL A 381 5.30 -6.22 24.51
N SER A 382 6.21 -5.79 25.38
CA SER A 382 7.55 -6.35 25.41
C SER A 382 7.49 -7.71 26.11
N ALA A 383 8.11 -8.73 25.50
CA ALA A 383 8.14 -10.05 26.09
C ALA A 383 8.88 -10.02 27.45
N LEU A 384 8.22 -10.52 28.49
CA LEU A 384 8.85 -10.71 29.80
C LEU A 384 9.51 -12.08 29.86
N HIS A 385 10.84 -12.08 30.01
CA HIS A 385 11.63 -13.31 30.05
C HIS A 385 11.92 -13.74 31.49
N THR A 386 11.44 -14.94 31.84
CA THR A 386 11.69 -15.59 33.13
C THR A 386 11.96 -17.08 32.91
N TYR A 387 12.66 -17.72 33.85
CA TYR A 387 12.80 -19.19 33.87
C TYR A 387 11.51 -19.85 34.38
N ASP A 388 10.41 -19.58 33.67
CA ASP A 388 9.09 -20.10 33.97
C ASP A 388 8.30 -20.32 32.68
N ASP A 389 7.81 -21.54 32.49
CA ASP A 389 7.07 -21.96 31.30
C ASP A 389 5.56 -21.66 31.41
N ALA A 390 5.08 -21.31 32.61
CA ALA A 390 3.72 -20.84 32.84
C ALA A 390 3.50 -19.40 32.33
N MET A 391 4.57 -18.59 32.29
CA MET A 391 4.54 -17.21 31.78
C MET A 391 4.82 -17.21 30.28
N ALA A 392 3.79 -16.96 29.47
CA ALA A 392 3.94 -16.86 28.03
C ALA A 392 4.75 -15.62 27.63
N ARG A 393 5.54 -15.77 26.56
CA ARG A 393 6.18 -14.65 25.84
C ARG A 393 5.14 -14.03 24.94
N GLU A 394 4.61 -12.87 25.34
CA GLU A 394 3.68 -12.13 24.50
C GLU A 394 4.43 -11.38 23.40
N VAL A 395 4.00 -11.57 22.15
CA VAL A 395 4.64 -10.99 20.95
C VAL A 395 3.57 -10.41 20.03
N THR A 396 3.88 -9.31 19.34
CA THR A 396 2.96 -8.69 18.37
C THR A 396 3.53 -8.77 16.96
N THR A 397 4.80 -8.44 16.81
CA THR A 397 5.48 -8.36 15.52
C THR A 397 6.45 -9.52 15.29
N THR A 398 6.90 -9.66 14.05
CA THR A 398 7.97 -10.59 13.68
C THR A 398 9.27 -10.30 14.41
N GLU A 399 9.57 -9.04 14.70
CA GLU A 399 10.75 -8.64 15.48
C GLU A 399 10.62 -9.09 16.94
N ASP A 400 9.47 -8.87 17.57
CA ASP A 400 9.23 -9.31 18.96
C ASP A 400 9.38 -10.83 19.09
N LEU A 401 8.89 -11.59 18.11
CA LEU A 401 9.05 -13.05 18.09
C LEU A 401 10.50 -13.46 17.89
N ARG A 402 11.23 -12.81 16.97
CA ARG A 402 12.64 -13.08 16.70
C ARG A 402 13.51 -12.82 17.92
N GLU A 403 13.39 -11.64 18.54
CA GLU A 403 14.12 -11.26 19.76
C GLU A 403 13.79 -12.22 20.91
N ALA A 404 12.50 -12.48 21.15
CA ALA A 404 12.09 -13.34 22.25
C ALA A 404 12.64 -14.77 22.08
N MET A 405 12.61 -15.31 20.86
CA MET A 405 13.18 -16.63 20.60
C MET A 405 14.70 -16.64 20.81
N GLN A 406 15.41 -15.61 20.34
CA GLN A 406 16.87 -15.54 20.49
C GLN A 406 17.27 -15.46 21.96
N LYS A 407 16.56 -14.64 22.74
CA LYS A 407 16.84 -14.44 24.16
C LYS A 407 16.58 -15.68 25.01
N ASP A 408 15.51 -16.42 24.73
CA ASP A 408 15.23 -17.68 25.43
C ASP A 408 16.23 -18.78 25.06
N ALA A 409 16.65 -18.85 23.78
CA ALA A 409 17.71 -19.76 23.34
C ALA A 409 19.06 -19.44 24.01
N ARG A 410 19.40 -18.15 24.15
CA ARG A 410 20.68 -17.72 24.74
C ARG A 410 20.74 -17.84 26.26
N LEU A 411 19.69 -17.47 26.98
CA LEU A 411 19.80 -17.15 28.42
C LEU A 411 18.88 -17.95 29.34
N PHE A 412 17.84 -18.59 28.83
CA PHE A 412 16.80 -19.19 29.68
C PHE A 412 16.65 -20.71 29.48
N THR A 413 17.19 -21.29 28.43
CA THR A 413 17.08 -22.74 28.15
C THR A 413 18.05 -23.56 29.01
N ASN A 414 17.59 -24.64 29.66
CA ASN A 414 18.46 -25.53 30.46
C ASN A 414 19.08 -26.66 29.61
N TYR A 415 20.21 -26.40 28.95
CA TYR A 415 20.88 -27.38 28.09
C TYR A 415 21.53 -28.54 28.87
N GLU A 416 22.04 -28.29 30.07
CA GLU A 416 22.82 -29.25 30.85
C GLU A 416 21.96 -30.15 31.78
N GLY A 417 20.66 -29.85 31.91
CA GLY A 417 19.78 -30.59 32.79
C GLY A 417 20.11 -30.41 34.27
N ARG A 418 20.80 -29.31 34.62
CA ARG A 418 21.21 -29.01 35.99
C ARG A 418 20.06 -28.42 36.77
N ASN A 419 19.84 -28.94 37.97
CA ASN A 419 18.91 -28.38 38.92
C ASN A 419 19.69 -27.60 39.99
N VAL A 420 19.63 -26.27 39.93
CA VAL A 420 20.36 -25.36 40.85
C VAL A 420 19.76 -25.44 42.27
N ASP A 421 18.48 -25.77 42.41
CA ASP A 421 17.75 -25.81 43.69
C ASP A 421 17.85 -27.13 44.44
N ASN A 422 18.67 -28.06 43.96
CA ASN A 422 18.85 -29.34 44.61
C ASN A 422 19.59 -29.13 45.96
N PRO A 423 19.16 -29.75 47.08
CA PRO A 423 19.91 -29.77 48.33
C PRO A 423 21.38 -30.21 48.19
N ASN A 424 21.67 -31.04 47.17
CA ASN A 424 23.01 -31.51 46.81
C ASN A 424 23.69 -30.67 45.70
N GLY A 425 23.10 -29.55 45.28
CA GLY A 425 23.56 -28.70 44.19
C GLY A 425 24.95 -28.12 44.46
N ALA A 426 25.15 -27.55 45.65
CA ALA A 426 26.46 -27.04 46.10
C ALA A 426 27.52 -28.16 46.16
N LEU A 427 27.16 -29.36 46.64
CA LEU A 427 28.06 -30.52 46.66
C LEU A 427 28.49 -30.96 45.26
N LYS A 428 27.57 -30.94 44.29
CA LYS A 428 27.87 -31.29 42.89
C LYS A 428 28.76 -30.24 42.23
N ALA A 429 28.41 -28.95 42.35
CA ALA A 429 29.21 -27.86 41.81
C ALA A 429 30.61 -27.79 42.45
N GLY A 430 30.74 -28.10 43.74
CA GLY A 430 32.03 -28.15 44.43
C GLY A 430 32.94 -29.28 43.92
N ARG A 431 32.39 -30.45 43.58
CA ARG A 431 33.16 -31.54 42.95
C ARG A 431 33.65 -31.18 41.54
N GLU A 432 32.83 -30.47 40.78
CA GLU A 432 33.20 -29.97 39.45
C GLU A 432 34.31 -28.94 39.54
N LEU A 433 34.21 -27.98 40.47
CA LEU A 433 35.29 -27.05 40.76
C LEU A 433 36.58 -27.77 41.17
N THR A 434 36.48 -28.77 42.04
CA THR A 434 37.65 -29.56 42.46
C THR A 434 38.31 -30.27 41.27
N THR A 435 37.50 -30.82 40.37
CA THR A 435 37.97 -31.49 39.15
C THR A 435 38.62 -30.49 38.19
N ALA A 436 37.99 -29.35 37.94
CA ALA A 436 38.50 -28.30 37.06
C ALA A 436 39.79 -27.68 37.59
N ALA A 437 39.86 -27.38 38.89
CA ALA A 437 41.07 -26.86 39.53
C ALA A 437 42.22 -27.87 39.51
N THR A 438 41.93 -29.18 39.60
CA THR A 438 42.96 -30.23 39.47
C THR A 438 43.44 -30.39 38.02
N ALA A 439 42.60 -30.09 37.03
CA ALA A 439 43.03 -30.08 35.63
C ALA A 439 44.08 -28.97 35.36
N VAL A 440 43.99 -27.83 36.07
CA VAL A 440 44.96 -26.74 35.98
C VAL A 440 46.36 -27.19 36.41
N THR A 441 46.49 -27.92 37.51
CA THR A 441 47.80 -28.47 37.95
C THR A 441 48.28 -29.61 37.05
N THR A 442 47.38 -30.33 36.41
CA THR A 442 47.73 -31.33 35.39
C THR A 442 48.31 -30.68 34.12
N ALA A 443 47.81 -29.49 33.76
CA ALA A 443 48.30 -28.71 32.62
C ALA A 443 49.63 -27.98 32.90
N LEU A 444 50.00 -27.77 34.17
CA LEU A 444 51.29 -27.24 34.60
C LEU A 444 51.83 -27.94 35.87
N PRO A 445 52.33 -29.19 35.76
CA PRO A 445 52.71 -30.00 36.92
C PRO A 445 53.90 -29.47 37.72
N SER A 446 54.76 -28.65 37.11
CA SER A 446 55.98 -28.12 37.72
C SER A 446 55.77 -26.91 38.63
N ASP A 447 54.57 -26.32 38.65
CA ASP A 447 54.27 -25.13 39.44
C ASP A 447 53.72 -25.50 40.84
N THR A 448 54.63 -25.50 41.82
CA THR A 448 54.31 -25.83 43.21
C THR A 448 53.44 -24.78 43.90
N ALA A 449 53.51 -23.52 43.48
CA ALA A 449 52.70 -22.44 44.06
C ALA A 449 51.24 -22.57 43.61
N LEU A 450 51.03 -22.85 42.32
CA LEU A 450 49.72 -23.17 41.75
C LEU A 450 49.11 -24.42 42.38
N ALA A 451 49.90 -25.48 42.55
CA ALA A 451 49.45 -26.72 43.21
C ALA A 451 49.00 -26.49 44.67
N THR A 452 49.71 -25.64 45.40
CA THR A 452 49.34 -25.26 46.78
C THR A 452 48.03 -24.46 46.79
N ALA A 453 47.88 -23.50 45.89
CA ALA A 453 46.66 -22.70 45.77
C ALA A 453 45.43 -23.56 45.42
N VAL A 454 45.57 -24.51 44.48
CA VAL A 454 44.51 -25.47 44.12
C VAL A 454 44.12 -26.34 45.30
N THR A 455 45.08 -26.86 46.07
CA THR A 455 44.80 -27.69 47.25
C THR A 455 44.00 -26.92 48.30
N ASN A 456 44.42 -25.68 48.60
CA ASN A 456 43.71 -24.81 49.56
C ASN A 456 42.29 -24.47 49.09
N ALA A 457 42.12 -24.17 47.81
CA ALA A 457 40.82 -23.90 47.20
C ALA A 457 39.90 -25.13 47.25
N ASN A 458 40.40 -26.33 46.93
CA ASN A 458 39.61 -27.57 46.97
C ASN A 458 39.12 -27.91 48.38
N ASN A 459 39.99 -27.75 49.38
CA ASN A 459 39.63 -27.95 50.78
C ASN A 459 38.54 -26.98 51.24
N ALA A 460 38.70 -25.68 50.93
CA ALA A 460 37.72 -24.66 51.28
C ALA A 460 36.38 -24.84 50.53
N THR A 461 36.43 -25.25 49.25
CA THR A 461 35.26 -25.57 48.41
C THR A 461 34.48 -26.73 49.02
N THR A 462 35.16 -27.83 49.37
CA THR A 462 34.52 -29.02 49.94
C THR A 462 33.84 -28.70 51.27
N ALA A 463 34.49 -27.90 52.12
CA ALA A 463 33.93 -27.48 53.40
C ALA A 463 32.67 -26.60 53.22
N LEU A 464 32.73 -25.58 52.37
CA LEU A 464 31.58 -24.70 52.10
C LEU A 464 30.44 -25.43 51.40
N ALA A 465 30.75 -26.40 50.51
CA ALA A 465 29.73 -27.18 49.82
C ALA A 465 28.90 -28.06 50.78
N ALA A 466 29.49 -28.50 51.89
CA ALA A 466 28.81 -29.28 52.92
C ALA A 466 27.94 -28.43 53.86
N ASP A 467 28.28 -27.15 54.05
CA ASP A 467 27.51 -26.19 54.85
C ASP A 467 27.48 -24.80 54.18
N PRO A 468 26.62 -24.63 53.13
CA PRO A 468 26.53 -23.40 52.33
C PRO A 468 26.24 -22.12 53.12
N GLY A 469 25.51 -22.24 54.23
CA GLY A 469 25.04 -21.12 55.05
C GLY A 469 26.10 -20.56 56.01
N ASN A 470 27.28 -21.19 56.10
CA ASN A 470 28.29 -20.85 57.09
C ASN A 470 29.17 -19.66 56.64
N THR A 471 29.00 -18.52 57.31
CA THR A 471 29.71 -17.26 56.99
C THR A 471 31.23 -17.35 57.18
N SER A 472 31.71 -18.16 58.13
CA SER A 472 33.14 -18.39 58.35
C SER A 472 33.75 -19.21 57.22
N LEU A 473 33.07 -20.28 56.78
CA LEU A 473 33.50 -21.10 55.64
C LEU A 473 33.48 -20.29 54.34
N ARG A 474 32.49 -19.41 54.17
CA ARG A 474 32.44 -18.46 53.03
C ARG A 474 33.67 -17.56 52.99
N THR A 475 34.06 -16.99 54.12
CA THR A 475 35.22 -16.10 54.20
C THR A 475 36.52 -16.84 53.86
N ALA A 476 36.67 -18.07 54.37
CA ALA A 476 37.80 -18.94 54.05
C ALA A 476 37.85 -19.29 52.56
N TYR A 477 36.70 -19.64 51.97
CA TYR A 477 36.57 -19.90 50.53
C TYR A 477 36.95 -18.68 49.68
N ASN A 478 36.41 -17.50 49.97
CA ASN A 478 36.71 -16.28 49.22
C ASN A 478 38.21 -15.95 49.24
N THR A 479 38.86 -16.15 50.39
CA THR A 479 40.32 -15.96 50.54
C THR A 479 41.10 -16.95 49.68
N ALA A 480 40.74 -18.23 49.73
CA ALA A 480 41.41 -19.29 48.97
C ALA A 480 41.21 -19.13 47.44
N ILE A 481 40.01 -18.74 46.99
CA ILE A 481 39.71 -18.49 45.59
C ILE A 481 40.44 -17.26 45.05
N THR A 482 40.54 -16.19 45.85
CA THR A 482 41.33 -15.02 45.46
C THR A 482 42.78 -15.42 45.19
N ALA A 483 43.38 -16.21 46.10
CA ALA A 483 44.73 -16.73 45.92
C ALA A 483 44.85 -17.65 44.69
N LEU A 484 43.86 -18.51 44.44
CA LEU A 484 43.83 -19.38 43.26
C LEU A 484 43.75 -18.59 41.95
N ASN A 485 42.87 -17.59 41.86
CA ASN A 485 42.75 -16.75 40.67
C ASN A 485 44.06 -16.02 40.37
N THR A 486 44.70 -15.42 41.39
CA THR A 486 46.01 -14.78 41.23
C THR A 486 47.08 -15.76 40.75
N ALA A 487 47.11 -16.98 41.30
CA ALA A 487 48.05 -18.01 40.86
C ALA A 487 47.79 -18.46 39.41
N MET A 488 46.52 -18.66 39.03
CA MET A 488 46.14 -19.03 37.66
C MET A 488 46.50 -17.94 36.64
N ASP A 489 46.22 -16.67 36.95
CA ASP A 489 46.55 -15.53 36.08
C ASP A 489 48.06 -15.39 35.88
N THR A 490 48.81 -15.57 36.97
CA THR A 490 50.28 -15.58 36.92
C THR A 490 50.79 -16.74 36.05
N ALA A 491 50.19 -17.93 36.18
CA ALA A 491 50.58 -19.12 35.43
C ALA A 491 50.30 -18.97 33.92
N VAL A 492 49.14 -18.42 33.53
CA VAL A 492 48.80 -18.15 32.12
C VAL A 492 49.72 -17.07 31.53
N THR A 493 49.96 -15.98 32.27
CA THR A 493 50.86 -14.90 31.83
C THR A 493 52.30 -15.40 31.64
N ALA A 494 52.77 -16.29 32.53
CA ALA A 494 54.09 -16.90 32.43
C ALA A 494 54.22 -17.96 31.31
N ASN A 495 53.09 -18.49 30.81
CA ASN A 495 53.06 -19.57 29.81
C ASN A 495 52.10 -19.26 28.64
N PRO A 496 52.32 -18.18 27.86
CA PRO A 496 51.35 -17.67 26.89
C PRO A 496 51.08 -18.60 25.70
N THR A 497 51.93 -19.57 25.42
CA THR A 497 51.76 -20.55 24.33
C THR A 497 51.12 -21.86 24.78
N ASN A 498 50.87 -22.05 26.09
CA ASN A 498 50.29 -23.27 26.62
C ASN A 498 48.76 -23.22 26.54
N ALA A 499 48.21 -23.61 25.38
CA ALA A 499 46.77 -23.62 25.12
C ALA A 499 46.00 -24.55 26.09
N ALA A 500 46.59 -25.66 26.51
CA ALA A 500 45.96 -26.58 27.47
C ALA A 500 45.81 -25.95 28.86
N LEU A 501 46.81 -25.20 29.31
CA LEU A 501 46.74 -24.43 30.56
C LEU A 501 45.71 -23.30 30.46
N ALA A 502 45.70 -22.55 29.35
CA ALA A 502 44.73 -21.49 29.13
C ALA A 502 43.28 -22.02 29.17
N SER A 503 43.00 -23.12 28.48
CA SER A 503 41.68 -23.78 28.49
C SER A 503 41.30 -24.34 29.87
N ALA A 504 42.24 -24.99 30.58
CA ALA A 504 42.00 -25.51 31.92
C ALA A 504 41.72 -24.39 32.94
N VAL A 505 42.45 -23.27 32.87
CA VAL A 505 42.24 -22.10 33.73
C VAL A 505 40.89 -21.46 33.45
N ALA A 506 40.51 -21.33 32.18
CA ALA A 506 39.21 -20.78 31.80
C ALA A 506 38.05 -21.66 32.34
N THR A 507 38.18 -22.99 32.21
CA THR A 507 37.25 -23.97 32.78
C THR A 507 37.16 -23.87 34.31
N ALA A 508 38.31 -23.72 34.99
CA ALA A 508 38.36 -23.58 36.45
C ALA A 508 37.69 -22.27 36.91
N LYS A 509 37.95 -21.14 36.24
CA LYS A 509 37.29 -19.85 36.54
C LYS A 509 35.77 -19.93 36.38
N LYS A 510 35.29 -20.59 35.33
CA LYS A 510 33.85 -20.85 35.12
C LYS A 510 33.26 -21.69 36.26
N ALA A 511 33.96 -22.75 36.66
CA ALA A 511 33.54 -23.59 37.79
C ALA A 511 33.54 -22.84 39.13
N ILE A 512 34.48 -21.90 39.35
CA ILE A 512 34.52 -21.03 40.54
C ILE A 512 33.28 -20.13 40.60
N ALA A 513 33.01 -19.40 39.50
CA ALA A 513 31.85 -18.51 39.42
C ALA A 513 30.57 -19.31 39.69
N SER A 514 30.48 -20.48 39.07
CA SER A 514 29.28 -21.28 39.16
C SER A 514 29.05 -21.98 40.49
N PHE A 515 30.11 -22.45 41.17
CA PHE A 515 30.00 -22.89 42.55
C PHE A 515 29.56 -21.76 43.47
N THR A 516 30.17 -20.57 43.33
CA THR A 516 29.83 -19.39 44.14
C THR A 516 28.35 -19.04 44.01
N ASP A 517 27.86 -18.93 42.78
CA ASP A 517 26.47 -18.56 42.50
C ASP A 517 25.49 -19.68 42.91
N THR A 518 25.87 -20.95 42.78
CA THR A 518 25.06 -22.08 43.28
C THR A 518 24.91 -22.04 44.80
N VAL A 519 25.98 -21.71 45.54
CA VAL A 519 25.91 -21.56 47.00
C VAL A 519 25.04 -20.35 47.39
N ASP A 520 25.14 -19.24 46.64
CA ASP A 520 24.30 -18.05 46.86
C ASP A 520 22.81 -18.34 46.61
N ALA A 521 22.50 -19.06 45.52
CA ALA A 521 21.14 -19.51 45.22
C ALA A 521 20.60 -20.45 46.31
N THR A 522 21.44 -21.39 46.79
CA THR A 522 21.09 -22.33 47.88
C THR A 522 20.75 -21.58 49.19
N ASN A 523 21.56 -20.56 49.54
CA ASN A 523 21.34 -19.76 50.73
C ASN A 523 20.07 -18.90 50.61
N SER A 524 19.86 -18.23 49.46
CA SER A 524 18.64 -17.46 49.21
C SER A 524 17.39 -18.34 49.20
N LYS A 525 17.49 -19.60 48.71
CA LYS A 525 16.39 -20.57 48.75
C LYS A 525 16.04 -20.95 50.19
N THR A 526 17.05 -21.20 51.03
CA THR A 526 16.86 -21.49 52.46
C THR A 526 16.14 -20.32 53.16
N ALA A 527 16.53 -19.07 52.85
CA ALA A 527 15.87 -17.88 53.36
C ALA A 527 14.41 -17.75 52.86
N LEU A 528 14.16 -18.05 51.58
CA LEU A 528 12.82 -18.06 50.99
C LEU A 528 11.90 -19.10 51.66
N ASP A 529 12.40 -20.31 51.91
CA ASP A 529 11.63 -21.39 52.56
C ASP A 529 11.26 -21.03 54.01
N ALA A 530 12.19 -20.40 54.74
CA ALA A 530 11.92 -19.86 56.07
C ALA A 530 10.86 -18.75 56.03
N ALA A 531 10.98 -17.80 55.10
CA ALA A 531 10.00 -16.72 54.92
C ALA A 531 8.62 -17.25 54.50
N LYS A 532 8.58 -18.28 53.65
CA LYS A 532 7.36 -18.99 53.24
C LYS A 532 6.67 -19.64 54.44
N THR A 533 7.43 -20.34 55.28
CA THR A 533 6.91 -20.97 56.50
C THR A 533 6.32 -19.93 57.46
N ALA A 534 7.00 -18.79 57.64
CA ALA A 534 6.52 -17.68 58.46
C ALA A 534 5.22 -17.06 57.90
N ARG A 535 5.16 -16.83 56.58
CA ARG A 535 3.98 -16.34 55.87
C ARG A 535 2.80 -17.29 56.00
N ASP A 536 3.01 -18.59 55.78
CA ASP A 536 1.96 -19.60 55.84
C ASP A 536 1.42 -19.75 57.28
N THR A 537 2.30 -19.65 58.29
CA THR A 537 1.90 -19.60 59.70
C THR A 537 1.08 -18.35 60.02
N ALA A 538 1.51 -17.17 59.55
CA ALA A 538 0.77 -15.92 59.73
C ALA A 538 -0.60 -15.93 59.03
N LYS A 539 -0.67 -16.55 57.84
CA LYS A 539 -1.91 -16.74 57.07
C LYS A 539 -2.87 -17.66 57.81
N ALA A 540 -2.40 -18.80 58.32
CA ALA A 540 -3.23 -19.71 59.11
C ALA A 540 -3.77 -19.02 60.38
N ALA A 541 -2.95 -18.18 61.03
CA ALA A 541 -3.37 -17.41 62.20
C ALA A 541 -4.45 -16.35 61.87
N LEU A 542 -4.32 -15.68 60.72
CA LEU A 542 -5.31 -14.73 60.18
C LEU A 542 -6.61 -15.44 59.78
N ASP A 543 -6.53 -16.58 59.10
CA ASP A 543 -7.72 -17.35 58.69
C ASP A 543 -8.53 -17.85 59.89
N ALA A 544 -7.86 -18.11 61.02
CA ALA A 544 -8.51 -18.45 62.28
C ALA A 544 -9.23 -17.26 62.96
N ASP A 545 -8.92 -16.00 62.60
CA ASP A 545 -9.56 -14.78 63.13
C ASP A 545 -9.43 -13.62 62.12
N PRO A 546 -10.29 -13.58 61.08
CA PRO A 546 -10.12 -12.66 59.95
C PRO A 546 -10.32 -11.18 60.27
N THR A 547 -10.96 -10.88 61.42
CA THR A 547 -11.29 -9.50 61.82
C THR A 547 -10.18 -8.82 62.63
N ASN A 548 -9.11 -9.54 62.93
CA ASN A 548 -8.05 -9.07 63.81
C ASN A 548 -6.98 -8.27 63.06
N ALA A 549 -6.98 -6.95 63.25
CA ALA A 549 -6.06 -6.03 62.58
C ALA A 549 -4.57 -6.34 62.85
N ALA A 550 -4.21 -6.87 64.03
CA ALA A 550 -2.83 -7.23 64.34
C ALA A 550 -2.37 -8.46 63.56
N LYS A 551 -3.26 -9.44 63.35
CA LYS A 551 -2.98 -10.64 62.53
C LYS A 551 -2.90 -10.28 61.04
N GLN A 552 -3.71 -9.34 60.56
CA GLN A 552 -3.60 -8.82 59.20
C GLN A 552 -2.27 -8.09 58.98
N ALA A 553 -1.84 -7.25 59.93
CA ALA A 553 -0.55 -6.58 59.87
C ALA A 553 0.62 -7.59 59.89
N ALA A 554 0.54 -8.63 60.73
CA ALA A 554 1.54 -9.70 60.77
C ALA A 554 1.61 -10.49 59.46
N PHE A 555 0.47 -10.80 58.84
CA PHE A 555 0.43 -11.42 57.51
C PHE A 555 1.04 -10.52 56.44
N ASN A 556 0.67 -9.24 56.39
CA ASN A 556 1.22 -8.29 55.41
C ASN A 556 2.76 -8.15 55.55
N ALA A 557 3.27 -8.10 56.78
CA ALA A 557 4.72 -8.07 57.03
C ALA A 557 5.42 -9.36 56.60
N ALA A 558 4.84 -10.52 56.90
CA ALA A 558 5.38 -11.81 56.47
C ALA A 558 5.31 -12.00 54.94
N GLN A 559 4.28 -11.45 54.29
CA GLN A 559 4.15 -11.41 52.83
C GLN A 559 5.24 -10.54 52.21
N ALA A 560 5.47 -9.32 52.72
CA ALA A 560 6.54 -8.46 52.22
C ALA A 560 7.93 -9.08 52.39
N ALA A 561 8.17 -9.77 53.51
CA ALA A 561 9.41 -10.52 53.74
C ALA A 561 9.57 -11.69 52.75
N TYR A 562 8.48 -12.43 52.47
CA TYR A 562 8.46 -13.47 51.45
C TYR A 562 8.75 -12.91 50.05
N ASP A 563 8.13 -11.80 49.66
CA ASP A 563 8.33 -11.19 48.34
C ASP A 563 9.78 -10.70 48.17
N THR A 564 10.35 -10.11 49.23
CA THR A 564 11.76 -9.68 49.26
C THR A 564 12.70 -10.88 49.11
N ALA A 565 12.47 -11.95 49.89
CA ALA A 565 13.27 -13.17 49.82
C ALA A 565 13.13 -13.86 48.45
N LYS A 566 11.94 -13.82 47.84
CA LYS A 566 11.67 -14.38 46.53
C LYS A 566 12.46 -13.64 45.45
N ASN A 567 12.43 -12.31 45.45
CA ASN A 567 13.21 -11.51 44.49
C ASN A 567 14.71 -11.76 44.61
N ALA A 568 15.23 -11.88 45.83
CA ALA A 568 16.64 -12.19 46.08
C ALA A 568 17.03 -13.59 45.59
N TYR A 569 16.15 -14.58 45.82
CA TYR A 569 16.33 -15.94 45.32
C TYR A 569 16.25 -16.01 43.79
N ASP A 570 15.24 -15.41 43.16
CA ASP A 570 15.08 -15.40 41.71
C ASP A 570 16.32 -14.80 41.02
N ALA A 571 16.89 -13.72 41.59
CA ALA A 571 18.11 -13.09 41.09
C ALA A 571 19.35 -14.02 41.23
N ALA A 572 19.53 -14.63 42.40
CA ALA A 572 20.64 -15.56 42.65
C ALA A 572 20.53 -16.83 41.78
N TYR A 573 19.32 -17.38 41.68
CA TYR A 573 19.01 -18.52 40.82
C TYR A 573 19.32 -18.22 39.36
N ALA A 574 18.84 -17.08 38.85
CA ALA A 574 19.07 -16.70 37.45
C ALA A 574 20.56 -16.59 37.13
N LYS A 575 21.38 -16.09 38.07
CA LYS A 575 22.83 -16.01 37.90
C LYS A 575 23.48 -17.40 37.86
N ALA A 576 23.17 -18.25 38.84
CA ALA A 576 23.68 -19.61 38.91
C ALA A 576 23.24 -20.49 37.72
N PHE A 577 22.02 -20.27 37.24
CA PHE A 577 21.46 -20.93 36.07
C PHE A 577 22.23 -20.56 34.79
N LYS A 578 22.44 -19.26 34.56
CA LYS A 578 23.07 -18.75 33.34
C LYS A 578 24.53 -19.19 33.20
N ASN A 579 25.30 -19.30 34.29
CA ASN A 579 26.71 -19.70 34.22
C ASN A 579 26.98 -21.05 33.54
N TYR A 580 25.98 -21.93 33.43
CA TYR A 580 26.13 -23.24 32.77
C TYR A 580 25.33 -23.38 31.48
N ASN A 581 24.30 -22.57 31.31
CA ASN A 581 23.28 -22.75 30.29
C ASN A 581 23.20 -21.58 29.30
N LYS A 582 24.13 -20.63 29.39
CA LYS A 582 24.32 -19.64 28.35
C LYS A 582 24.68 -20.34 27.05
N ASN A 583 24.06 -19.91 25.95
CA ASN A 583 24.38 -20.28 24.58
C ASN A 583 24.41 -19.01 23.74
N ASP A 584 25.47 -18.22 23.89
CA ASP A 584 25.61 -16.85 23.38
C ASP A 584 25.70 -16.76 21.85
N GLY A 585 26.26 -17.78 21.20
CA GLY A 585 26.38 -17.86 19.75
C GLY A 585 25.05 -17.82 19.00
N VAL A 586 23.91 -18.23 19.59
CA VAL A 586 22.63 -18.40 18.86
C VAL A 586 22.18 -17.13 18.17
N GLU A 587 21.96 -17.19 16.86
CA GLU A 587 21.44 -16.08 16.06
C GLU A 587 20.07 -16.45 15.49
N ILE A 588 19.10 -15.55 15.64
CA ILE A 588 17.80 -15.66 14.97
C ILE A 588 17.58 -14.42 14.12
N THR A 589 17.39 -14.64 12.82
CA THR A 589 17.25 -13.59 11.80
C THR A 589 16.07 -13.90 10.88
N VAL A 590 15.67 -12.94 10.04
CA VAL A 590 14.73 -13.16 8.94
C VAL A 590 15.42 -12.88 7.60
N ASN A 591 15.43 -13.88 6.72
CA ASN A 591 16.14 -13.79 5.44
C ASN A 591 15.35 -13.06 4.34
N GLU A 592 15.95 -12.85 3.16
CA GLU A 592 15.31 -12.16 2.01
C GLU A 592 14.07 -12.86 1.45
N HIS A 593 13.86 -14.13 1.81
CA HIS A 593 12.72 -14.94 1.40
C HIS A 593 11.59 -14.91 2.45
N GLY A 594 11.71 -14.09 3.49
CA GLY A 594 10.74 -13.97 4.58
C GLY A 594 10.67 -15.20 5.47
N GLN A 595 11.78 -15.92 5.63
CA GLN A 595 11.88 -17.09 6.50
C GLN A 595 12.64 -16.72 7.77
N PHE A 596 12.13 -17.13 8.93
CA PHE A 596 12.92 -17.11 10.15
C PHE A 596 14.05 -18.12 10.00
N GLN A 597 15.25 -17.72 10.37
CA GLN A 597 16.45 -18.52 10.31
C GLN A 597 17.07 -18.60 11.69
N VAL A 598 17.30 -19.82 12.18
CA VAL A 598 18.02 -20.10 13.43
C VAL A 598 19.39 -20.66 13.07
N LYS A 599 20.44 -20.02 13.60
CA LYS A 599 21.83 -20.47 13.52
C LYS A 599 22.39 -20.67 14.92
N ASN A 600 23.40 -21.51 15.01
CA ASN A 600 24.17 -21.73 16.22
C ASN A 600 25.68 -21.67 15.90
N PRO A 601 26.22 -20.53 15.44
CA PRO A 601 27.66 -20.37 15.22
C PRO A 601 28.48 -20.85 16.42
N SER A 602 29.68 -21.37 16.15
CA SER A 602 30.63 -21.66 17.22
C SER A 602 31.33 -20.38 17.66
N GLY A 603 31.53 -20.25 18.97
CA GLY A 603 32.27 -19.17 19.58
C GLY A 603 31.43 -17.97 19.99
N ASP A 604 32.07 -17.06 20.70
CA ASP A 604 31.39 -15.99 21.41
C ASP A 604 30.96 -14.84 20.49
N ALA A 605 29.70 -14.46 20.63
CA ALA A 605 29.09 -13.39 19.87
C ALA A 605 29.30 -12.05 20.59
N PHE A 606 29.87 -11.05 19.91
CA PHE A 606 30.05 -9.68 20.44
C PHE A 606 28.72 -9.08 20.95
N ASN A 607 28.41 -9.25 22.23
CA ASN A 607 27.19 -8.78 22.84
C ASN A 607 27.37 -8.49 24.33
N SER A 608 26.39 -7.81 24.94
CA SER A 608 26.46 -7.39 26.35
C SER A 608 26.12 -8.50 27.35
N ASP A 609 25.71 -9.68 26.90
CA ASP A 609 25.04 -10.70 27.73
C ASP A 609 26.05 -11.60 28.47
N ASP A 610 27.33 -11.58 28.08
CA ASP A 610 28.43 -12.31 28.68
C ASP A 610 29.39 -11.42 29.50
N GLY A 611 29.34 -10.10 29.30
CA GLY A 611 30.16 -9.12 30.01
C GLY A 611 31.23 -8.45 29.15
N ASP A 612 31.22 -8.70 27.84
CA ASP A 612 32.12 -8.04 26.89
C ASP A 612 31.83 -6.52 26.78
N ALA A 613 32.90 -5.74 26.58
CA ALA A 613 32.82 -4.28 26.54
C ALA A 613 32.16 -3.82 25.23
N THR A 614 30.92 -3.34 25.32
CA THR A 614 30.11 -2.90 24.17
C THR A 614 30.36 -1.47 23.69
N ASN A 615 31.40 -0.78 24.17
CA ASN A 615 31.65 0.64 23.85
C ASN A 615 33.11 0.92 23.45
N ALA A 616 33.28 1.48 22.24
CA ALA A 616 34.54 1.90 21.64
C ALA A 616 35.22 3.13 22.29
N THR A 617 34.83 3.61 23.47
CA THR A 617 35.50 4.77 24.12
C THR A 617 36.76 4.41 24.93
N GLY A 618 37.43 3.32 24.55
CA GLY A 618 38.75 2.98 25.03
C GLY A 618 39.32 1.90 24.13
N GLY A 619 40.38 2.22 23.38
CA GLY A 619 41.11 1.25 22.58
C GLY A 619 41.60 0.10 23.46
N GLY A 620 40.82 -0.98 23.49
CA GLY A 620 41.13 -2.26 24.08
C GLY A 620 40.92 -3.31 23.01
N THR A 621 42.00 -3.67 22.33
CA THR A 621 42.06 -4.81 21.44
C THR A 621 41.70 -6.10 22.17
N THR A 622 40.88 -6.94 21.53
CA THR A 622 41.01 -8.42 21.48
C THR A 622 40.74 -9.24 22.75
N ASN A 623 39.66 -8.99 23.49
CA ASN A 623 39.21 -9.92 24.54
C ASN A 623 37.99 -10.77 24.19
N ASN A 624 37.57 -10.85 22.92
CA ASN A 624 36.80 -12.02 22.46
C ASN A 624 37.78 -13.19 22.29
N ALA A 625 38.32 -13.68 23.41
CA ALA A 625 39.00 -14.94 23.43
C ALA A 625 37.92 -16.02 23.44
N ASP A 626 37.47 -16.41 22.24
CA ASP A 626 36.55 -17.52 22.02
C ASP A 626 37.00 -18.73 22.85
N THR A 627 36.20 -19.06 23.86
CA THR A 627 36.48 -20.21 24.71
C THR A 627 35.65 -21.43 24.31
N GLY A 628 34.66 -21.29 23.42
CA GLY A 628 33.65 -22.29 23.09
C GLY A 628 32.96 -22.90 24.31
N MET A 629 33.10 -22.30 25.50
CA MET A 629 32.67 -22.90 26.77
C MET A 629 31.17 -22.74 27.00
N ASP A 630 30.53 -21.82 26.29
CA ASP A 630 29.09 -21.54 26.33
C ASP A 630 28.37 -22.04 25.07
N ASP A 631 29.05 -22.75 24.16
CA ASP A 631 28.41 -23.32 22.98
C ASP A 631 27.64 -24.61 23.34
N HIS A 632 26.32 -24.59 23.18
CA HIS A 632 25.47 -25.78 23.34
C HIS A 632 24.83 -26.21 22.03
N ASN A 633 24.69 -27.52 21.83
CA ASN A 633 23.87 -28.04 20.74
C ASN A 633 22.38 -27.75 21.01
N ILE A 634 21.66 -27.33 19.98
CA ILE A 634 20.23 -27.04 20.05
C ILE A 634 19.45 -28.22 19.45
N ASN A 635 18.35 -28.60 20.09
CA ASN A 635 17.36 -29.50 19.48
C ASN A 635 16.00 -28.82 19.47
N LEU A 636 15.63 -28.27 18.31
CA LEU A 636 14.40 -27.51 18.17
C LEU A 636 13.19 -28.44 18.05
N ALA A 637 12.14 -28.15 18.79
CA ALA A 637 10.82 -28.76 18.58
C ALA A 637 9.74 -27.69 18.60
N ILE A 638 9.01 -27.56 17.48
CA ILE A 638 7.90 -26.61 17.35
C ILE A 638 6.59 -27.36 17.26
N THR A 639 5.63 -26.93 18.07
CA THR A 639 4.29 -27.53 18.15
C THR A 639 3.24 -26.47 18.42
N GLY A 640 1.97 -26.80 18.15
CA GLY A 640 0.86 -25.89 18.43
C GLY A 640 0.63 -25.67 19.91
N LEU A 641 0.11 -24.49 20.25
CA LEU A 641 -0.33 -24.15 21.60
C LEU A 641 -1.84 -24.33 21.74
N THR A 642 -2.26 -25.07 22.77
CA THR A 642 -3.65 -25.14 23.20
C THR A 642 -3.77 -24.90 24.69
N ASN A 643 -4.72 -24.08 25.10
CA ASN A 643 -5.07 -23.88 26.50
C ASN A 643 -6.59 -23.78 26.64
N ALA A 644 -7.20 -24.89 27.05
CA ALA A 644 -8.65 -24.99 27.20
C ALA A 644 -9.19 -24.06 28.30
N ALA A 645 -8.43 -23.80 29.37
CA ALA A 645 -8.85 -22.90 30.45
C ALA A 645 -8.99 -21.45 29.96
N ASN A 646 -8.19 -21.06 28.96
CA ASN A 646 -8.20 -19.72 28.37
C ASN A 646 -8.89 -19.67 26.99
N ASN A 647 -9.62 -20.73 26.59
CA ASN A 647 -10.25 -20.85 25.27
C ASN A 647 -9.29 -20.67 24.06
N VAL A 648 -8.02 -21.04 24.23
CA VAL A 648 -7.02 -20.98 23.16
C VAL A 648 -6.99 -22.29 22.38
N THR A 649 -7.32 -22.22 21.10
CA THR A 649 -7.17 -23.32 20.14
C THR A 649 -5.90 -23.19 19.31
N GLU A 650 -5.39 -24.32 18.84
CA GLU A 650 -4.20 -24.36 17.99
C GLU A 650 -4.42 -23.62 16.67
N ASN A 651 -3.41 -22.86 16.24
CA ASN A 651 -3.32 -22.31 14.89
C ASN A 651 -2.46 -23.21 14.00
N VAL A 652 -3.10 -24.22 13.38
CA VAL A 652 -2.39 -25.25 12.61
C VAL A 652 -1.58 -24.67 11.44
N LYS A 653 -2.07 -23.60 10.80
CA LYS A 653 -1.39 -22.96 9.66
C LYS A 653 -0.08 -22.30 10.09
N PHE A 654 -0.12 -21.55 11.19
CA PHE A 654 1.06 -20.90 11.74
C PHE A 654 2.06 -21.93 12.29
N THR A 655 1.58 -22.93 13.04
CA THR A 655 2.41 -24.04 13.52
C THR A 655 3.11 -24.75 12.36
N ALA A 656 2.38 -25.09 11.30
CA ALA A 656 2.94 -25.78 10.14
C ALA A 656 4.03 -24.97 9.43
N SER A 657 3.87 -23.65 9.34
CA SER A 657 4.87 -22.80 8.69
C SER A 657 6.14 -22.64 9.52
N MET A 658 6.03 -22.75 10.85
CA MET A 658 7.17 -22.71 11.78
C MET A 658 7.84 -24.09 11.96
N ALA A 659 7.07 -25.18 11.83
CA ALA A 659 7.53 -26.55 12.07
C ALA A 659 8.85 -26.97 11.38
N PRO A 660 9.21 -26.50 10.16
CA PRO A 660 10.49 -26.83 9.50
C PRO A 660 11.74 -26.47 10.31
N LEU A 661 11.64 -25.54 11.28
CA LEU A 661 12.72 -25.25 12.22
C LEU A 661 13.06 -26.44 13.12
N SER A 662 12.13 -27.37 13.34
CA SER A 662 12.35 -28.51 14.25
C SER A 662 13.49 -29.41 13.76
N GLY A 663 14.32 -29.87 14.69
CA GLY A 663 15.48 -30.73 14.45
C GLY A 663 16.72 -30.27 15.20
N SER A 664 17.76 -31.11 15.17
CA SER A 664 19.04 -30.81 15.80
C SER A 664 19.83 -29.77 15.00
N LEU A 665 20.51 -28.89 15.72
CA LEU A 665 21.44 -27.91 15.21
C LEU A 665 22.68 -27.89 16.13
N SER A 666 23.77 -28.46 15.66
CA SER A 666 25.05 -28.42 16.38
C SER A 666 25.70 -27.04 16.27
N SER A 667 26.65 -26.74 17.16
CA SER A 667 27.45 -25.51 17.02
C SER A 667 28.26 -25.54 15.70
N GLY A 668 28.25 -24.42 14.98
CA GLY A 668 28.86 -24.24 13.65
C GLY A 668 27.95 -23.50 12.66
N ASP A 669 28.26 -23.60 11.37
CA ASP A 669 27.66 -22.77 10.30
C ASP A 669 26.26 -23.21 9.82
N ALA A 670 25.72 -24.29 10.40
CA ALA A 670 24.43 -24.80 9.97
C ALA A 670 23.30 -23.82 10.33
N ALA A 671 22.25 -23.83 9.51
CA ALA A 671 21.07 -23.01 9.72
C ALA A 671 19.79 -23.82 9.47
N ARG A 672 18.75 -23.56 10.25
CA ARG A 672 17.39 -24.07 9.99
C ARG A 672 16.48 -22.90 9.65
N VAL A 673 15.54 -23.10 8.73
CA VAL A 673 14.63 -22.05 8.25
C VAL A 673 13.18 -22.49 8.32
N THR A 674 12.27 -21.54 8.47
CA THR A 674 10.82 -21.75 8.34
C THR A 674 10.39 -21.85 6.88
N ASP A 675 9.10 -22.13 6.64
CA ASP A 675 8.47 -21.74 5.39
C ASP A 675 8.45 -20.21 5.25
N SER A 676 8.25 -19.73 4.02
CA SER A 676 8.15 -18.30 3.75
C SER A 676 6.88 -17.71 4.36
N LEU A 677 7.06 -16.74 5.26
CA LEU A 677 5.99 -15.90 5.78
C LEU A 677 5.81 -14.70 4.85
N ASN A 678 4.56 -14.40 4.54
CA ASN A 678 4.21 -13.43 3.51
C ASN A 678 3.21 -12.39 4.01
N MET A 679 3.17 -11.27 3.33
CA MET A 679 2.27 -10.14 3.57
C MET A 679 1.49 -9.83 2.30
N ALA A 680 0.21 -9.48 2.45
CA ALA A 680 -0.62 -9.05 1.33
C ALA A 680 -0.01 -7.80 0.69
N ALA A 681 0.15 -7.82 -0.63
CA ALA A 681 0.77 -6.72 -1.36
C ALA A 681 0.15 -6.52 -2.74
N HIS A 682 0.13 -5.27 -3.17
CA HIS A 682 -0.32 -4.88 -4.50
C HIS A 682 0.56 -3.78 -5.05
N SER A 683 0.87 -3.84 -6.34
CA SER A 683 1.72 -2.84 -7.01
C SER A 683 0.98 -2.24 -8.19
N SER A 684 1.13 -0.94 -8.38
CA SER A 684 0.60 -0.20 -9.52
C SER A 684 1.65 0.78 -10.03
N SER A 685 1.69 1.02 -11.33
CA SER A 685 2.61 1.98 -11.92
C SER A 685 1.92 2.79 -13.01
N THR A 686 2.29 4.06 -13.14
CA THR A 686 1.83 4.94 -14.21
C THR A 686 2.96 5.81 -14.73
N ASP A 687 2.85 6.22 -15.97
CA ASP A 687 3.79 7.17 -16.58
C ASP A 687 3.29 8.59 -16.37
N ILE A 688 4.14 9.44 -15.81
CA ILE A 688 3.94 10.88 -15.68
C ILE A 688 4.78 11.62 -16.72
N TYR A 689 4.42 12.87 -17.00
CA TYR A 689 5.13 13.76 -17.90
C TYR A 689 5.74 14.92 -17.12
N ASP A 690 7.00 15.24 -17.43
CA ASP A 690 7.64 16.46 -16.94
C ASP A 690 7.26 17.69 -17.79
N SER A 691 7.80 18.86 -17.43
CA SER A 691 7.56 20.12 -18.17
C SER A 691 8.16 20.15 -19.58
N LEU A 692 9.08 19.23 -19.92
CA LEU A 692 9.63 19.06 -21.26
C LEU A 692 8.82 18.02 -22.07
N GLY A 693 7.91 17.29 -21.43
CA GLY A 693 7.13 16.22 -22.04
C GLY A 693 7.82 14.86 -22.05
N THR A 694 8.92 14.70 -21.30
CA THR A 694 9.57 13.40 -21.12
C THR A 694 8.73 12.54 -20.19
N LYS A 695 8.61 11.25 -20.52
CA LYS A 695 7.90 10.27 -19.69
C LYS A 695 8.79 9.76 -18.56
N HIS A 696 8.21 9.66 -17.36
CA HIS A 696 8.83 9.07 -16.18
C HIS A 696 7.86 8.09 -15.54
N ASN A 697 8.34 6.93 -15.08
CA ASN A 697 7.48 5.95 -14.43
C ASN A 697 7.45 6.18 -12.91
N VAL A 698 6.25 6.23 -12.34
CA VAL A 698 6.01 6.24 -10.89
C VAL A 698 5.38 4.93 -10.50
N LYS A 699 6.03 4.19 -9.61
CA LYS A 699 5.53 2.92 -9.05
C LYS A 699 5.06 3.15 -7.62
N MET A 700 3.92 2.55 -7.28
CA MET A 700 3.25 2.62 -5.99
C MET A 700 3.03 1.19 -5.49
N ASP A 701 3.70 0.83 -4.40
CA ASP A 701 3.59 -0.47 -3.74
C ASP A 701 2.77 -0.32 -2.46
N PHE A 702 1.74 -1.13 -2.32
CA PHE A 702 0.85 -1.19 -1.16
C PHE A 702 1.07 -2.50 -0.44
N VAL A 703 1.27 -2.45 0.88
CA VAL A 703 1.55 -3.63 1.69
C VAL A 703 0.73 -3.59 2.98
N LYS A 704 -0.08 -4.63 3.23
CA LYS A 704 -0.95 -4.69 4.41
C LYS A 704 -0.10 -4.75 5.67
N ARG A 705 -0.39 -3.86 6.62
CA ARG A 705 0.39 -3.69 7.84
C ARG A 705 -0.34 -4.18 9.09
N GLY A 706 -1.66 -4.05 9.11
CA GLY A 706 -2.43 -4.32 10.31
C GLY A 706 -3.90 -3.95 10.15
N TYR A 707 -4.59 -3.94 11.28
CA TYR A 707 -5.96 -3.44 11.38
C TYR A 707 -5.97 -2.11 12.14
N THR A 708 -6.84 -1.19 11.72
CA THR A 708 -7.12 0.02 12.48
C THR A 708 -7.88 -0.33 13.77
N GLU A 709 -7.85 0.56 14.77
CA GLU A 709 -8.57 0.35 16.05
C GLU A 709 -10.06 0.08 15.84
N ASN A 710 -10.65 0.73 14.83
CA ASN A 710 -12.06 0.59 14.47
C ASN A 710 -12.39 -0.69 13.70
N GLY A 711 -11.39 -1.53 13.38
CA GLY A 711 -11.58 -2.80 12.67
C GLY A 711 -11.45 -2.74 11.13
N GLY A 712 -11.01 -1.61 10.57
CA GLY A 712 -10.64 -1.51 9.16
C GLY A 712 -9.20 -1.98 8.91
N THR A 713 -8.72 -1.90 7.66
CA THR A 713 -7.33 -2.29 7.32
C THR A 713 -6.40 -1.08 7.20
N GLU A 714 -5.14 -1.26 7.59
CA GLU A 714 -4.06 -0.30 7.37
C GLU A 714 -3.00 -0.89 6.43
N TRP A 715 -2.60 -0.10 5.44
CA TRP A 715 -1.62 -0.44 4.42
C TRP A 715 -0.48 0.57 4.44
N THR A 716 0.75 0.09 4.33
CA THR A 716 1.91 0.92 4.03
C THR A 716 1.93 1.18 2.53
N MET A 717 2.16 2.42 2.13
CA MET A 717 2.33 2.82 0.73
C MET A 717 3.78 3.23 0.51
N VAL A 718 4.42 2.72 -0.54
CA VAL A 718 5.76 3.12 -0.96
C VAL A 718 5.67 3.62 -2.39
N ILE A 719 6.00 4.88 -2.61
CA ILE A 719 6.05 5.50 -3.92
C ILE A 719 7.51 5.60 -4.32
N GLN A 720 7.86 5.11 -5.50
CA GLN A 720 9.24 5.10 -6.00
C GLN A 720 9.33 5.54 -7.46
N VAL A 721 10.45 6.19 -7.78
CA VAL A 721 10.83 6.60 -9.14
C VAL A 721 12.25 6.11 -9.45
N ALA A 722 12.56 5.94 -10.74
CA ALA A 722 13.90 5.54 -11.17
C ALA A 722 14.91 6.68 -10.96
N GLU A 723 16.13 6.36 -10.52
CA GLU A 723 17.23 7.32 -10.51
C GLU A 723 17.55 7.80 -11.95
N PRO A 724 17.87 9.08 -12.17
CA PRO A 724 18.19 10.14 -11.20
C PRO A 724 16.98 10.95 -10.68
N ASN A 725 15.74 10.53 -10.96
CA ASN A 725 14.55 11.27 -10.53
C ASN A 725 14.42 11.31 -9.00
N GLN A 726 13.86 12.40 -8.48
CA GLN A 726 13.73 12.64 -7.04
C GLN A 726 12.28 12.99 -6.68
N ILE A 727 11.84 12.46 -5.54
CA ILE A 727 10.54 12.75 -4.93
C ILE A 727 10.65 13.14 -3.45
N SER A 728 11.76 12.83 -2.78
CA SER A 728 12.02 13.14 -1.37
C SER A 728 13.22 14.07 -1.18
N THR A 729 13.25 14.78 -0.06
CA THR A 729 14.39 15.59 0.39
C THR A 729 15.37 14.82 1.28
N THR A 730 14.94 13.70 1.86
CA THR A 730 15.76 12.81 2.68
C THR A 730 16.21 11.61 1.86
N GLU A 731 17.37 11.03 2.17
CA GLU A 731 17.82 9.80 1.52
C GLU A 731 16.97 8.59 1.97
N PRO A 732 16.60 7.68 1.05
CA PRO A 732 16.80 7.74 -0.40
C PRO A 732 15.86 8.75 -1.10
N LYS A 733 16.42 9.64 -1.93
CA LYS A 733 15.65 10.73 -2.57
C LYS A 733 14.60 10.28 -3.59
N ASN A 734 14.69 9.06 -4.09
CA ASN A 734 13.80 8.51 -5.11
C ASN A 734 12.60 7.72 -4.53
N VAL A 735 12.41 7.74 -3.20
CA VAL A 735 11.32 7.01 -2.52
C VAL A 735 10.63 7.90 -1.50
N ILE A 736 9.31 7.74 -1.38
CA ILE A 736 8.51 8.24 -0.26
C ILE A 736 7.68 7.10 0.33
N THR A 737 7.62 7.03 1.65
CA THR A 737 6.70 6.15 2.38
C THR A 737 5.49 6.90 2.89
N GLY A 738 4.36 6.20 2.94
CA GLY A 738 3.08 6.70 3.37
C GLY A 738 2.19 5.58 3.88
N TYR A 739 0.91 5.88 4.04
CA TYR A 739 -0.09 4.89 4.44
C TYR A 739 -1.42 5.12 3.73
N VAL A 740 -2.23 4.06 3.68
CA VAL A 740 -3.64 4.10 3.29
C VAL A 740 -4.43 3.33 4.36
N ARG A 741 -5.47 3.95 4.90
CA ARG A 741 -6.35 3.38 5.92
C ARG A 741 -7.76 3.30 5.37
N PHE A 742 -8.44 2.23 5.73
CA PHE A 742 -9.83 1.97 5.33
C PHE A 742 -10.72 1.83 6.55
N ASN A 743 -12.01 2.10 6.34
CA ASN A 743 -13.05 1.82 7.32
C ASN A 743 -13.43 0.34 7.29
N PRO A 744 -14.17 -0.17 8.30
CA PRO A 744 -14.59 -1.57 8.36
C PRO A 744 -15.49 -2.02 7.19
N ASP A 745 -16.15 -1.09 6.50
CA ASP A 745 -16.97 -1.35 5.31
C ASP A 745 -16.16 -1.39 4.00
N GLY A 746 -14.85 -1.18 4.07
CA GLY A 746 -13.94 -1.15 2.92
C GLY A 746 -13.84 0.21 2.21
N SER A 747 -14.57 1.23 2.67
CA SER A 747 -14.43 2.60 2.17
C SER A 747 -13.11 3.24 2.61
N LEU A 748 -12.61 4.21 1.84
CA LEU A 748 -11.36 4.90 2.15
C LEU A 748 -11.52 5.76 3.42
N ALA A 749 -10.68 5.56 4.43
CA ALA A 749 -10.69 6.39 5.64
C ALA A 749 -9.78 7.60 5.47
N THR A 750 -8.47 7.36 5.30
CA THR A 750 -7.44 8.39 5.12
C THR A 750 -6.23 7.82 4.38
N TYR A 751 -5.41 8.70 3.80
CA TYR A 751 -4.11 8.32 3.24
C TYR A 751 -3.13 9.48 3.36
N SER A 752 -1.85 9.16 3.32
CA SER A 752 -0.75 10.14 3.31
C SER A 752 0.45 9.56 2.57
N PRO A 753 1.21 10.35 1.79
CA PRO A 753 0.94 11.76 1.48
C PRO A 753 -0.22 11.92 0.47
N ALA A 754 -0.84 13.11 0.45
CA ALA A 754 -1.84 13.49 -0.56
C ALA A 754 -1.22 14.08 -1.83
N SER A 755 0.07 14.40 -1.81
CA SER A 755 0.83 14.87 -2.96
C SER A 755 2.30 14.51 -2.87
N ILE A 756 2.98 14.51 -4.01
CA ILE A 756 4.43 14.37 -4.12
C ILE A 756 5.01 15.54 -4.90
N THR A 757 6.27 15.88 -4.61
CA THR A 757 7.01 16.87 -5.39
C THR A 757 8.03 16.14 -6.25
N PHE A 758 7.77 16.07 -7.56
CA PHE A 758 8.61 15.34 -8.51
C PHE A 758 9.69 16.26 -9.13
N GLY A 759 10.89 15.72 -9.32
CA GLY A 759 11.98 16.38 -10.04
C GLY A 759 12.74 15.39 -10.92
N ALA A 760 12.75 15.63 -12.23
CA ALA A 760 13.34 14.71 -13.22
C ALA A 760 14.87 14.79 -13.37
N GLN A 761 15.52 15.83 -12.81
CA GLN A 761 16.98 16.05 -12.90
C GLN A 761 17.55 16.05 -14.34
N ASN A 762 16.73 16.37 -15.33
CA ASN A 762 17.08 16.35 -16.76
C ASN A 762 17.03 17.74 -17.44
N GLY A 763 16.91 18.81 -16.64
CA GLY A 763 16.71 20.18 -17.13
C GLY A 763 15.25 20.66 -17.16
N SER A 764 14.28 19.79 -16.84
CA SER A 764 12.88 20.20 -16.63
C SER A 764 12.74 21.14 -15.42
N SER A 765 11.64 21.89 -15.36
CA SER A 765 11.25 22.64 -14.15
C SER A 765 11.35 21.75 -12.91
N ILE A 766 12.03 22.26 -11.88
CA ILE A 766 12.22 21.58 -10.60
C ILE A 766 10.96 21.80 -9.75
N GLY A 767 10.55 20.79 -8.98
CA GLY A 767 9.49 20.93 -7.99
C GLY A 767 8.08 20.78 -8.56
N GLN A 768 7.89 19.87 -9.52
CA GLN A 768 6.57 19.58 -10.08
C GLN A 768 5.67 18.97 -9.00
N HIS A 769 4.64 19.70 -8.58
CA HIS A 769 3.68 19.22 -7.60
C HIS A 769 2.65 18.29 -8.26
N ILE A 770 2.55 17.05 -7.78
CA ILE A 770 1.60 16.04 -8.26
C ILE A 770 0.67 15.65 -7.11
N GLU A 771 -0.62 15.93 -7.28
CA GLU A 771 -1.68 15.50 -6.36
C GLU A 771 -2.03 14.02 -6.56
N LEU A 772 -2.11 13.25 -5.48
CA LEU A 772 -2.48 11.85 -5.49
C LEU A 772 -3.97 11.74 -5.16
N LYS A 773 -4.79 11.30 -6.12
CA LYS A 773 -6.24 11.16 -5.99
C LYS A 773 -6.63 9.70 -5.85
N PHE A 774 -6.68 9.23 -4.61
CA PHE A 774 -7.06 7.85 -4.29
C PHE A 774 -8.52 7.69 -3.90
N GLY A 775 -9.34 8.72 -4.10
CA GLY A 775 -10.76 8.74 -3.74
C GLY A 775 -11.07 9.76 -2.66
N THR A 776 -12.36 9.97 -2.44
CA THR A 776 -12.88 10.80 -1.37
C THR A 776 -13.03 9.98 -0.09
N THR A 777 -12.78 10.59 1.07
CA THR A 777 -12.88 9.88 2.35
C THR A 777 -14.34 9.47 2.61
N GLN A 778 -14.53 8.31 3.21
CA GLN A 778 -15.81 7.65 3.48
C GLN A 778 -16.61 7.25 2.23
N THR A 779 -15.96 7.16 1.07
CA THR A 779 -16.61 6.65 -0.15
C THR A 779 -15.79 5.54 -0.81
N THR A 780 -16.31 5.01 -1.92
CA THR A 780 -15.73 3.92 -2.72
C THR A 780 -15.40 4.37 -4.14
N ASP A 781 -15.24 5.68 -4.38
CA ASP A 781 -14.99 6.25 -5.70
C ASP A 781 -13.54 6.09 -6.21
N GLY A 782 -12.61 5.67 -5.33
CA GLY A 782 -11.18 5.47 -5.59
C GLY A 782 -10.66 4.10 -5.14
N LEU A 783 -9.70 4.08 -4.20
CA LEU A 783 -9.20 2.88 -3.56
C LEU A 783 -10.23 2.34 -2.56
N THR A 784 -10.44 1.03 -2.58
CA THR A 784 -11.26 0.30 -1.60
C THR A 784 -10.49 -0.87 -1.00
N SER A 785 -10.97 -1.40 0.12
CA SER A 785 -10.39 -2.56 0.78
C SER A 785 -11.45 -3.60 1.11
N THR A 786 -11.64 -4.58 0.22
CA THR A 786 -12.68 -5.62 0.32
C THR A 786 -12.07 -7.02 0.26
N ASP A 787 -12.86 -8.04 0.61
CA ASP A 787 -12.52 -9.46 0.52
C ASP A 787 -12.57 -9.96 -0.94
N ASN A 788 -11.88 -9.23 -1.82
CA ASN A 788 -11.65 -9.58 -3.22
C ASN A 788 -10.15 -9.43 -3.48
N ASN A 789 -9.65 -10.14 -4.49
CA ASN A 789 -8.25 -10.03 -4.87
C ASN A 789 -7.84 -8.58 -5.18
N SER A 790 -6.63 -8.22 -4.76
CA SER A 790 -6.05 -6.93 -5.06
C SER A 790 -5.94 -6.71 -6.57
N SER A 791 -6.44 -5.57 -7.04
CA SER A 791 -6.47 -5.23 -8.46
C SER A 791 -6.49 -3.71 -8.69
N THR A 792 -5.97 -3.30 -9.85
CA THR A 792 -6.02 -1.92 -10.33
C THR A 792 -7.10 -1.83 -11.39
N SER A 793 -8.20 -1.16 -11.06
CA SER A 793 -9.35 -0.99 -11.96
C SER A 793 -9.10 0.13 -12.96
N ASP A 794 -8.51 1.24 -12.51
CA ASP A 794 -8.17 2.38 -13.35
C ASP A 794 -6.97 3.14 -12.76
N ILE A 795 -6.10 3.64 -13.62
CA ILE A 795 -4.99 4.52 -13.24
C ILE A 795 -4.81 5.57 -14.34
N SER A 796 -4.92 6.85 -13.99
CA SER A 796 -4.92 7.95 -14.97
C SER A 796 -4.18 9.18 -14.46
N GLN A 797 -3.76 10.03 -15.40
CA GLN A 797 -3.03 11.26 -15.14
C GLN A 797 -3.31 12.29 -16.25
N ASP A 798 -3.06 13.58 -15.99
CA ASP A 798 -3.51 14.69 -16.84
C ASP A 798 -2.45 15.29 -17.79
N GLY A 799 -1.18 14.95 -17.61
CA GLY A 799 -0.03 15.40 -18.40
C GLY A 799 0.10 14.73 -19.78
N TYR A 800 0.84 15.39 -20.67
CA TYR A 800 1.08 14.92 -22.04
C TYR A 800 2.34 15.56 -22.65
N ALA A 801 2.97 14.85 -23.57
CA ALA A 801 4.08 15.37 -24.37
C ALA A 801 3.62 16.46 -25.36
N SER A 802 4.56 17.23 -25.89
CA SER A 802 4.25 18.18 -26.97
C SER A 802 3.71 17.44 -28.20
N GLY A 803 2.87 18.15 -28.97
CA GLY A 803 2.24 17.58 -30.15
C GLY A 803 2.05 18.63 -31.23
N GLU A 804 2.11 18.19 -32.48
CA GLU A 804 1.85 19.02 -33.65
C GLU A 804 0.44 18.74 -34.18
N LEU A 805 -0.22 19.75 -34.73
CA LEU A 805 -1.54 19.62 -35.33
C LEU A 805 -1.49 18.68 -36.55
N HIS A 806 -2.21 17.57 -36.49
CA HIS A 806 -2.29 16.57 -37.56
C HIS A 806 -3.57 16.67 -38.38
N GLY A 807 -4.71 16.93 -37.74
CA GLY A 807 -6.02 16.98 -38.40
C GLY A 807 -6.95 18.05 -37.83
N LEU A 808 -7.93 18.45 -38.63
CA LEU A 808 -8.97 19.41 -38.25
C LEU A 808 -10.34 18.85 -38.59
N ARG A 809 -11.28 18.99 -37.67
CA ARG A 809 -12.70 18.68 -37.88
C ARG A 809 -13.56 19.70 -37.15
N ILE A 810 -14.81 19.86 -37.57
CA ILE A 810 -15.79 20.70 -36.87
C ILE A 810 -16.86 19.80 -36.27
N ASP A 811 -17.32 20.08 -35.05
CA ASP A 811 -18.41 19.35 -34.42
C ASP A 811 -19.78 20.00 -34.67
N GLY A 812 -20.85 19.38 -34.13
CA GLY A 812 -22.22 19.87 -34.33
C GLY A 812 -22.55 21.20 -33.63
N ALA A 813 -21.70 21.64 -32.69
CA ALA A 813 -21.80 22.92 -31.99
C ALA A 813 -21.01 24.04 -32.72
N GLY A 814 -20.32 23.70 -33.81
CA GLY A 814 -19.47 24.63 -34.55
C GLY A 814 -18.09 24.81 -33.94
N THR A 815 -17.67 23.95 -33.02
CA THR A 815 -16.32 23.96 -32.46
C THR A 815 -15.38 23.26 -33.41
N LEU A 816 -14.33 23.96 -33.83
CA LEU A 816 -13.23 23.42 -34.60
C LEU A 816 -12.29 22.67 -33.67
N ILE A 817 -12.19 21.36 -33.84
CA ILE A 817 -11.35 20.46 -33.04
C ILE A 817 -10.11 20.10 -33.85
N GLY A 818 -8.94 20.41 -33.29
CA GLY A 818 -7.65 19.95 -33.79
C GLY A 818 -7.25 18.63 -33.15
N SER A 819 -6.89 17.63 -33.94
CA SER A 819 -6.22 16.41 -33.47
C SER A 819 -4.71 16.57 -33.56
N PHE A 820 -4.01 16.24 -32.49
CA PHE A 820 -2.56 16.41 -32.36
C PHE A 820 -1.83 15.07 -32.39
N THR A 821 -0.55 15.08 -32.78
CA THR A 821 0.31 13.89 -32.83
C THR A 821 0.53 13.22 -31.48
N ASN A 822 0.34 13.94 -30.36
CA ASN A 822 0.37 13.42 -29.00
C ASN A 822 -0.93 12.68 -28.59
N GLY A 823 -1.86 12.47 -29.53
CA GLY A 823 -3.13 11.77 -29.31
C GLY A 823 -4.22 12.62 -28.66
N ARG A 824 -3.96 13.89 -28.34
CA ARG A 824 -4.95 14.80 -27.76
C ARG A 824 -5.77 15.47 -28.87
N SER A 825 -7.01 15.79 -28.54
CA SER A 825 -7.88 16.64 -29.36
C SER A 825 -8.28 17.87 -28.55
N LEU A 826 -8.09 19.07 -29.10
CA LEU A 826 -8.44 20.33 -28.43
C LEU A 826 -9.38 21.14 -29.32
N GLY A 827 -10.36 21.81 -28.72
CA GLY A 827 -11.14 22.84 -29.40
C GLY A 827 -10.26 24.08 -29.63
N LEU A 828 -10.06 24.46 -30.89
CA LEU A 828 -9.18 25.56 -31.30
C LEU A 828 -9.95 26.87 -31.52
N ALA A 829 -11.18 26.78 -32.00
CA ALA A 829 -12.04 27.92 -32.27
C ALA A 829 -13.50 27.48 -32.30
N GLN A 830 -14.43 28.43 -32.17
CA GLN A 830 -15.85 28.22 -32.39
C GLN A 830 -16.39 29.17 -33.44
N VAL A 831 -17.10 28.63 -34.44
CA VAL A 831 -17.68 29.40 -35.55
C VAL A 831 -18.86 30.26 -35.06
N GLY A 832 -18.82 31.55 -35.41
CA GLY A 832 -19.90 32.49 -35.12
C GLY A 832 -21.10 32.29 -36.07
N VAL A 833 -22.30 32.22 -35.49
CA VAL A 833 -23.56 32.14 -36.25
C VAL A 833 -24.40 33.38 -35.95
N ALA A 834 -24.84 34.07 -37.01
CA ALA A 834 -25.75 35.21 -36.91
C ALA A 834 -27.17 34.81 -37.30
N LYS A 835 -28.15 35.34 -36.58
CA LYS A 835 -29.58 35.29 -36.95
C LYS A 835 -30.13 36.70 -37.11
N PHE A 836 -31.09 36.87 -38.02
CA PHE A 836 -31.77 38.14 -38.22
C PHE A 836 -33.25 38.04 -37.84
N ALA A 837 -33.84 39.18 -37.48
CA ALA A 837 -35.28 39.25 -37.28
C ALA A 837 -36.04 39.06 -38.60
N ASN A 838 -35.48 39.58 -39.71
CA ASN A 838 -36.04 39.46 -41.04
C ASN A 838 -34.99 39.05 -42.08
N ASN A 839 -34.86 37.74 -42.32
CA ASN A 839 -33.93 37.20 -43.32
C ASN A 839 -34.18 37.76 -44.73
N GLN A 840 -35.43 38.07 -45.08
CA GLN A 840 -35.80 38.58 -46.41
C GLN A 840 -35.37 40.02 -46.65
N GLY A 841 -35.05 40.76 -45.58
CA GLY A 841 -34.51 42.10 -45.67
C GLY A 841 -33.02 42.13 -46.04
N LEU A 842 -32.32 40.98 -46.06
CA LEU A 842 -30.90 40.93 -46.40
C LEU A 842 -30.66 41.22 -47.88
N ALA A 843 -29.72 42.12 -48.16
CA ALA A 843 -29.27 42.40 -49.53
C ALA A 843 -28.28 41.30 -49.97
N GLY A 844 -28.33 40.91 -51.24
CA GLY A 844 -27.40 39.94 -51.81
C GLY A 844 -26.24 40.67 -52.48
N GLU A 845 -25.01 40.29 -52.18
CA GLU A 845 -23.78 40.96 -52.66
C GLU A 845 -23.03 40.15 -53.75
N GLY A 846 -23.64 39.06 -54.22
CA GLY A 846 -22.98 38.08 -55.10
C GLY A 846 -22.20 37.03 -54.31
N GLY A 847 -21.76 35.96 -54.97
CA GLY A 847 -20.95 34.90 -54.32
C GLY A 847 -21.64 34.17 -53.16
N ASN A 848 -22.98 34.16 -53.09
CA ASN A 848 -23.77 33.70 -51.94
C ASN A 848 -23.51 34.46 -50.63
N LEU A 849 -23.06 35.71 -50.73
CA LEU A 849 -22.91 36.62 -49.62
C LEU A 849 -24.15 37.50 -49.47
N PHE A 850 -24.50 37.78 -48.22
CA PHE A 850 -25.57 38.67 -47.81
C PHE A 850 -25.02 39.80 -46.94
N SER A 851 -25.54 41.00 -47.09
CA SER A 851 -25.24 42.15 -46.26
C SER A 851 -26.48 42.58 -45.46
N ARG A 852 -26.24 43.17 -44.28
CA ARG A 852 -27.32 43.69 -43.44
C ARG A 852 -27.92 44.96 -44.06
N THR A 853 -29.22 45.13 -43.90
CA THR A 853 -29.94 46.36 -44.29
C THR A 853 -30.75 46.89 -43.12
N ALA A 854 -31.30 48.10 -43.24
CA ALA A 854 -32.23 48.64 -42.25
C ALA A 854 -33.48 47.74 -42.06
N ASN A 855 -33.90 47.00 -43.10
CA ASN A 855 -35.09 46.15 -43.06
C ASN A 855 -34.81 44.72 -42.54
N SER A 856 -33.53 44.28 -42.50
CA SER A 856 -33.17 42.98 -41.91
C SER A 856 -33.11 43.01 -40.39
N GLY A 857 -32.87 44.20 -39.82
CA GLY A 857 -32.51 44.39 -38.41
C GLY A 857 -31.03 44.07 -38.16
N ASP A 858 -30.61 44.26 -36.90
CA ASP A 858 -29.26 43.94 -36.45
C ASP A 858 -29.01 42.43 -36.32
N PRO A 859 -27.77 41.96 -36.54
CA PRO A 859 -27.41 40.56 -36.39
C PRO A 859 -27.42 40.14 -34.91
N ILE A 860 -28.11 39.04 -34.61
CA ILE A 860 -28.08 38.38 -33.30
C ILE A 860 -27.04 37.26 -33.34
N ILE A 861 -25.86 37.55 -32.82
CA ILE A 861 -24.67 36.70 -32.91
C ILE A 861 -24.62 35.73 -31.72
N GLY A 862 -24.09 34.53 -31.94
CA GLY A 862 -23.70 33.60 -30.87
C GLY A 862 -23.31 32.24 -31.41
N ALA A 863 -23.09 31.28 -30.50
CA ALA A 863 -22.81 29.90 -30.86
C ALA A 863 -24.01 29.22 -31.55
N ALA A 864 -23.75 28.19 -32.35
CA ALA A 864 -24.79 27.34 -32.92
C ALA A 864 -25.66 26.68 -31.83
N GLN A 865 -26.89 26.27 -32.17
CA GLN A 865 -27.87 25.64 -31.27
C GLN A 865 -28.31 26.45 -30.03
N THR A 866 -27.86 27.69 -29.87
CA THR A 866 -28.27 28.57 -28.77
C THR A 866 -29.19 29.68 -29.28
N ALA A 867 -30.10 30.19 -28.44
CA ALA A 867 -31.04 31.29 -28.78
C ALA A 867 -31.83 31.09 -30.10
N GLY A 868 -32.19 29.84 -30.43
CA GLY A 868 -32.95 29.52 -31.64
C GLY A 868 -32.15 29.65 -32.95
N ARG A 869 -30.82 29.63 -32.89
CA ARG A 869 -29.92 29.45 -34.05
C ARG A 869 -29.84 27.98 -34.45
N GLY A 870 -29.58 27.75 -35.74
CA GLY A 870 -29.48 26.43 -36.36
C GLY A 870 -28.35 25.57 -35.78
N LYS A 871 -28.45 24.27 -36.02
CA LYS A 871 -27.42 23.27 -35.73
C LYS A 871 -26.43 23.20 -36.89
N ILE A 872 -25.15 23.00 -36.59
CA ILE A 872 -24.16 22.73 -37.62
C ILE A 872 -24.10 21.21 -37.89
N SER A 873 -24.12 20.85 -39.16
CA SER A 873 -23.87 19.49 -39.64
C SER A 873 -22.47 19.44 -40.25
N ALA A 874 -21.58 18.67 -39.64
CA ALA A 874 -20.19 18.53 -40.05
C ALA A 874 -20.05 17.68 -41.31
N SER A 875 -18.99 17.91 -42.10
CA SER A 875 -18.69 17.19 -43.35
C SER A 875 -19.90 17.16 -44.29
N SER A 876 -20.61 18.29 -44.39
CA SER A 876 -21.80 18.38 -45.24
C SER A 876 -21.99 19.80 -45.75
N LEU A 877 -22.58 19.92 -46.94
CA LEU A 877 -22.92 21.19 -47.56
C LEU A 877 -24.44 21.30 -47.77
N GLU A 878 -24.99 22.50 -47.58
CA GLU A 878 -26.39 22.80 -47.86
C GLU A 878 -26.55 23.11 -49.37
N MET A 879 -27.30 22.30 -50.10
CA MET A 879 -27.58 22.54 -51.52
C MET A 879 -28.60 23.67 -51.72
N SER A 880 -28.72 24.13 -52.97
CA SER A 880 -29.75 25.09 -53.37
C SER A 880 -31.15 24.61 -52.98
N ASN A 881 -32.03 25.54 -52.59
CA ASN A 881 -33.42 25.23 -52.31
C ASN A 881 -34.35 25.38 -53.53
N VAL A 882 -33.76 25.50 -54.73
CA VAL A 882 -34.49 25.57 -56.00
C VAL A 882 -35.09 24.20 -56.33
N ASP A 883 -36.41 24.17 -56.53
CA ASP A 883 -37.10 23.00 -57.08
C ASP A 883 -37.24 23.18 -58.60
N LEU A 884 -36.47 22.39 -59.35
CA LEU A 884 -36.42 22.49 -60.81
C LEU A 884 -37.78 22.26 -61.47
N SER A 885 -38.62 21.38 -60.91
CA SER A 885 -39.95 21.09 -61.46
C SER A 885 -40.85 22.33 -61.39
N ARG A 886 -40.78 23.04 -60.27
CA ARG A 886 -41.51 24.29 -60.07
C ARG A 886 -40.98 25.39 -60.97
N SER A 887 -39.67 25.60 -61.03
CA SER A 887 -39.08 26.66 -61.85
C SER A 887 -39.33 26.46 -63.34
N LEU A 888 -39.27 25.23 -63.86
CA LEU A 888 -39.63 24.93 -65.26
C LEU A 888 -41.11 25.19 -65.55
N THR A 889 -42.01 24.83 -64.62
CA THR A 889 -43.44 25.13 -64.76
C THR A 889 -43.69 26.63 -64.75
N GLN A 890 -43.02 27.36 -63.85
CA GLN A 890 -43.13 28.82 -63.77
C GLN A 890 -42.59 29.51 -65.02
N LEU A 891 -41.50 29.00 -65.61
CA LEU A 891 -40.98 29.47 -66.89
C LEU A 891 -42.03 29.38 -68.00
N ILE A 892 -42.77 28.27 -68.08
CA ILE A 892 -43.87 28.08 -69.04
C ILE A 892 -44.99 29.09 -68.79
N VAL A 893 -45.37 29.32 -67.52
CA VAL A 893 -46.41 30.29 -67.15
C VAL A 893 -46.01 31.71 -67.57
N VAL A 894 -44.79 32.13 -67.24
CA VAL A 894 -44.28 33.45 -67.60
C VAL A 894 -44.14 33.59 -69.12
N GLN A 895 -43.71 32.55 -69.83
CA GLN A 895 -43.64 32.53 -71.30
C GLN A 895 -45.01 32.68 -71.96
N ARG A 896 -46.03 31.95 -71.48
CA ARG A 896 -47.40 32.10 -71.99
C ARG A 896 -47.97 33.48 -71.67
N GLY A 897 -47.70 34.03 -70.49
CA GLY A 897 -48.09 35.38 -70.11
C GLY A 897 -47.45 36.45 -71.01
N PHE A 898 -46.15 36.32 -71.28
CA PHE A 898 -45.41 37.18 -72.21
C PHE A 898 -46.00 37.12 -73.63
N GLN A 899 -46.28 35.91 -74.15
CA GLN A 899 -46.91 35.73 -75.47
C GLN A 899 -48.32 36.32 -75.53
N ALA A 900 -49.11 36.18 -74.47
CA ALA A 900 -50.45 36.78 -74.39
C ALA A 900 -50.39 38.31 -74.43
N ASN A 901 -49.49 38.93 -73.67
CA ASN A 901 -49.30 40.37 -73.68
C ASN A 901 -48.77 40.89 -75.02
N SER A 902 -47.89 40.12 -75.69
CA SER A 902 -47.44 40.41 -77.06
C SER A 902 -48.62 40.42 -78.06
N LYS A 903 -49.56 39.48 -77.97
CA LYS A 903 -50.78 39.49 -78.81
C LYS A 903 -51.71 40.68 -78.54
N THR A 904 -51.79 41.16 -77.30
CA THR A 904 -52.55 42.39 -76.97
C THR A 904 -51.94 43.62 -77.64
N ILE A 905 -50.60 43.67 -77.75
CA ILE A 905 -49.88 44.72 -78.45
C ILE A 905 -50.15 44.63 -79.96
N THR A 906 -50.01 43.45 -80.58
CA THR A 906 -50.23 43.30 -82.03
C THR A 906 -51.66 43.63 -82.45
N THR A 907 -52.66 43.19 -81.68
CA THR A 907 -54.07 43.52 -81.96
C THR A 907 -54.37 45.01 -81.74
N SER A 908 -53.74 45.64 -80.73
CA SER A 908 -53.84 47.09 -80.55
C SER A 908 -53.18 47.86 -81.71
N ASP A 909 -52.07 47.36 -82.26
CA ASP A 909 -51.35 47.94 -83.40
C ASP A 909 -52.12 47.77 -84.72
N GLU A 910 -52.70 46.59 -84.97
CA GLU A 910 -53.62 46.35 -86.11
C GLU A 910 -54.84 47.28 -86.07
N MET A 911 -55.43 47.51 -84.89
CA MET A 911 -56.51 48.49 -84.72
C MET A 911 -56.05 49.93 -84.94
N LEU A 912 -54.82 50.29 -84.56
CA LEU A 912 -54.26 51.62 -84.85
C LEU A 912 -53.98 51.80 -86.35
N ASN A 913 -53.48 50.76 -87.03
CA ASN A 913 -53.23 50.77 -88.46
C ASN A 913 -54.53 50.86 -89.27
N THR A 914 -55.57 50.11 -88.92
CA THR A 914 -56.91 50.25 -89.54
C THR A 914 -57.49 51.64 -89.30
N LEU A 915 -57.27 52.24 -88.13
CA LEU A 915 -57.70 53.62 -87.84
C LEU A 915 -56.90 54.67 -88.65
N LEU A 916 -55.62 54.40 -88.93
CA LEU A 916 -54.78 55.21 -89.83
C LEU A 916 -55.19 55.08 -91.30
N GLN A 917 -55.68 53.91 -91.72
CA GLN A 917 -56.23 53.64 -93.06
C GLN A 917 -57.66 54.17 -93.26
N LEU A 918 -58.34 54.59 -92.19
CA LEU A 918 -59.69 55.19 -92.20
C LEU A 918 -59.69 56.69 -92.55
N LYS A 919 -58.54 57.21 -92.99
CA LYS A 919 -58.33 58.58 -93.47
C LYS A 919 -58.05 58.57 -94.96
#